data_AF-A0A956AIU9-F1
#
_entry.id   AF-A0A956AIU9-F1
#
_cell.length_a   1.000
_cell.length_b   1.000
_cell.length_c   1.000
_cell.angle_alpha   90.00
_cell.angle_beta   90.00
_cell.angle_gamma   90.00
#
_symmetry.space_group_name_H-M   'P 1'
#
loop_
_entity.id
_entity.type
_entity.pdbx_description
1 polymer ?
#
loop_
_entity_poly.entity_id
_entity_poly.type
_entity_poly.pdbx_seq_one_letter_code
_entity_poly.pdbx_strand_id
1 'polypeptide(L)'
;MNMTGTVHGGTDEERGRGAARFQTCRRAERSEGPVNDFRAIVDSVRDRTDLAALIGRDVELQPAGSVLKGRSPFRADSDPSFVVWPHSQTWRDFSGGSSDGGDCVDYVMARDGVGFWDALHTLADEAGVALPGREDAQLSAELDRLSERRRVENLLTEAARYYHQVLPSKLRAAWFKDRYGFSDETVDKLQLGWADGHLYEHLVGALGASEDEALATGLFVRFRDGRVTDFFQQRLVFPYWRRGRVVYFIARQTELTPEAPWEEAKYKKLLTRSDKHPYVSALVQNDTFYNEDAATRAGVQRLLVTEGVTDCISALQAGVPCISPVTVRFRKKDLPKLIALTERVAEVVICNDSEASGAGEAGAFETAAALQEAGRVVRVARIPRPDGKDKVDLNELVAQGGPEALHKVLREAADWVEHQLERIPADAPKHEVSARLRELLPLLRTADPVLRDGYADLIKRRFKLRAQTVRELLREPPADRGARKNTGDDEDDGGAEPQGPGLKGEVLEDTDHYYILGRRGEPVTISTFALEPVRRIATDEGDIIDADVTTTCGRTYRGVRFPRDAWHSKRHLLRVLKSADMLWTGSDDNVQGVLKLLAEREVPALRGITNLGYVELGGEPLWVVPESVVGRGGATLPDDVLFVDAGDALHKRLRPLDPIDPAVEAATAALVLPKLLELNTPEVILPILGWFFSAPLKPRIHKALGHYPILCVWGTQGSGKSSLVMEVFWPLFGIRSAEPFSATETEFALLKLLSSTNSVPVFIDEYKPFDMPKHRRHTLHRYMRRLYTGEVESRGRADQTVVSYRLHAPLCLAGETRPIESALVE
;
A
#
# COMPACT_ATOMS: atom_id res chain seq x y z
N MET A 1 -64.29 -7.03 27.84
CA MET A 1 -65.40 -6.59 26.97
C MET A 1 -65.34 -7.41 25.70
N ASN A 2 -66.43 -8.15 25.43
CA ASN A 2 -66.61 -8.98 24.24
C ASN A 2 -66.68 -8.14 22.95
N MET A 3 -66.22 -8.73 21.84
CA MET A 3 -66.97 -8.94 20.57
C MET A 3 -65.96 -9.16 19.42
N THR A 4 -65.78 -10.39 18.94
CA THR A 4 -66.53 -11.09 17.85
C THR A 4 -66.35 -10.48 16.46
N GLY A 5 -65.98 -11.30 15.47
CA GLY A 5 -66.15 -10.95 14.06
C GLY A 5 -65.31 -11.73 13.05
N THR A 6 -65.53 -13.04 12.96
CA THR A 6 -65.04 -13.93 11.90
C THR A 6 -65.90 -13.79 10.63
N VAL A 7 -65.36 -14.18 9.45
CA VAL A 7 -65.97 -15.11 8.45
C VAL A 7 -65.84 -14.70 6.95
N HIS A 8 -65.17 -15.62 6.22
CA HIS A 8 -65.29 -16.11 4.82
C HIS A 8 -65.11 -15.23 3.57
N GLY A 9 -64.32 -15.79 2.64
CA GLY A 9 -64.93 -16.45 1.48
C GLY A 9 -64.18 -16.36 0.14
N GLY A 10 -63.83 -17.53 -0.42
CA GLY A 10 -63.95 -17.79 -1.87
C GLY A 10 -62.69 -17.67 -2.73
N THR A 11 -62.15 -18.82 -3.14
CA THR A 11 -61.36 -18.96 -4.38
C THR A 11 -61.87 -20.18 -5.11
N ASP A 12 -62.31 -20.00 -6.35
CA ASP A 12 -62.70 -21.06 -7.28
C ASP A 12 -61.87 -20.97 -8.58
N GLU A 13 -61.52 -22.17 -9.07
CA GLU A 13 -61.29 -22.55 -10.49
C GLU A 13 -60.08 -21.95 -11.25
N GLU A 14 -59.32 -22.65 -12.10
CA GLU A 14 -59.39 -24.00 -12.69
C GLU A 14 -58.07 -24.35 -13.43
N ARG A 15 -57.74 -25.65 -13.52
CA ARG A 15 -56.99 -26.39 -14.59
C ARG A 15 -55.53 -25.97 -14.92
N GLY A 16 -54.53 -26.84 -15.02
CA GLY A 16 -54.43 -28.30 -15.09
C GLY A 16 -53.42 -28.73 -16.18
N ARG A 17 -52.48 -29.63 -15.85
CA ARG A 17 -51.86 -30.73 -16.65
C ARG A 17 -50.34 -30.87 -16.47
N GLY A 18 -49.90 -32.12 -16.24
CA GLY A 18 -48.56 -32.59 -16.62
C GLY A 18 -47.83 -33.40 -15.57
N ALA A 19 -48.12 -34.71 -15.48
CA ALA A 19 -47.47 -35.66 -14.60
C ALA A 19 -46.14 -36.19 -15.16
N ALA A 20 -45.18 -36.52 -14.28
CA ALA A 20 -44.44 -37.80 -14.30
C ALA A 20 -43.63 -37.98 -13.02
N ARG A 21 -43.96 -39.05 -12.27
CA ARG A 21 -43.21 -39.58 -11.12
C ARG A 21 -42.05 -40.45 -11.62
N PHE A 22 -40.91 -40.41 -10.95
CA PHE A 22 -40.10 -41.62 -10.73
C PHE A 22 -39.60 -41.67 -9.28
N GLN A 23 -39.94 -42.77 -8.63
CA GLN A 23 -39.61 -43.19 -7.27
C GLN A 23 -38.18 -43.74 -7.23
N THR A 24 -37.39 -43.35 -6.23
CA THR A 24 -36.38 -44.24 -5.63
C THR A 24 -36.29 -44.04 -4.12
N CYS A 25 -36.05 -45.16 -3.46
CA CYS A 25 -36.26 -45.46 -2.05
C CYS A 25 -35.42 -44.63 -1.06
N ARG A 26 -36.08 -44.18 0.02
CA ARG A 26 -35.42 -43.82 1.29
C ARG A 26 -34.95 -45.09 2.00
N ARG A 27 -33.65 -45.21 2.25
CA ARG A 27 -33.10 -46.04 3.33
C ARG A 27 -32.36 -45.10 4.28
N ALA A 28 -32.66 -45.26 5.56
CA ALA A 28 -32.30 -44.36 6.64
C ALA A 28 -30.79 -44.24 6.83
N GLU A 29 -30.27 -43.03 6.68
CA GLU A 29 -29.08 -42.57 7.39
C GLU A 29 -29.55 -41.49 8.36
N ARG A 30 -29.22 -41.67 9.63
CA ARG A 30 -29.35 -40.63 10.65
C ARG A 30 -28.40 -39.50 10.24
N SER A 31 -28.92 -38.49 9.57
CA SER A 31 -28.19 -37.23 9.40
C SER A 31 -28.18 -36.52 10.76
N GLU A 32 -27.03 -36.54 11.44
CA GLU A 32 -26.66 -35.40 12.26
C GLU A 32 -26.70 -34.17 11.34
N GLY A 33 -27.62 -33.24 11.61
CA GLY A 33 -27.78 -32.03 10.82
C GLY A 33 -26.52 -31.17 10.87
N PRO A 34 -26.34 -30.23 9.91
CA PRO A 34 -25.16 -29.39 9.88
C PRO A 34 -25.13 -28.57 11.16
N VAL A 35 -24.05 -28.72 11.93
CA VAL A 35 -23.69 -27.77 12.98
C VAL A 35 -23.64 -26.40 12.31
N ASN A 36 -24.59 -25.53 12.64
CA ASN A 36 -24.53 -24.12 12.27
C ASN A 36 -23.21 -23.58 12.80
N ASP A 37 -22.23 -23.39 11.91
CA ASP A 37 -20.91 -22.88 12.29
C ASP A 37 -21.09 -21.40 12.66
N PHE A 38 -21.33 -21.14 13.95
CA PHE A 38 -21.55 -19.80 14.47
C PHE A 38 -20.36 -18.88 14.15
N ARG A 39 -19.15 -19.43 14.07
CA ARG A 39 -17.98 -18.74 13.55
C ARG A 39 -18.16 -18.27 12.10
N ALA A 40 -18.69 -19.11 11.21
CA ALA A 40 -18.99 -18.71 9.84
C ALA A 40 -20.08 -17.63 9.77
N ILE A 41 -21.02 -17.62 10.72
CA ILE A 41 -22.01 -16.54 10.87
C ILE A 41 -21.32 -15.23 11.27
N VAL A 42 -20.44 -15.25 12.28
CA VAL A 42 -19.66 -14.08 12.71
C VAL A 42 -18.78 -13.54 11.57
N ASP A 43 -18.10 -14.43 10.84
CA ASP A 43 -17.28 -14.04 9.69
C ASP A 43 -18.15 -13.50 8.55
N SER A 44 -19.35 -14.04 8.30
CA SER A 44 -20.31 -13.46 7.35
C SER A 44 -20.81 -12.07 7.75
N VAL A 45 -20.98 -11.79 9.05
CA VAL A 45 -21.34 -10.44 9.51
C VAL A 45 -20.21 -9.47 9.23
N ARG A 46 -18.97 -9.86 9.54
CA ARG A 46 -17.76 -9.07 9.25
C ARG A 46 -17.59 -8.80 7.76
N ASP A 47 -17.68 -9.84 6.92
CA ASP A 47 -17.46 -9.74 5.47
C ASP A 47 -18.51 -8.86 4.77
N ARG A 48 -19.72 -8.76 5.34
CA ARG A 48 -20.81 -7.89 4.84
C ARG A 48 -20.80 -6.49 5.43
N THR A 49 -19.93 -6.21 6.39
CA THR A 49 -19.83 -4.91 7.03
C THR A 49 -18.62 -4.17 6.47
N ASP A 50 -18.84 -3.10 5.72
CA ASP A 50 -17.75 -2.18 5.36
C ASP A 50 -17.42 -1.30 6.57
N LEU A 51 -16.27 -1.56 7.19
CA LEU A 51 -15.81 -0.83 8.37
C LEU A 51 -15.67 0.67 8.12
N ALA A 52 -15.18 1.08 6.95
CA ALA A 52 -14.98 2.50 6.65
C ALA A 52 -16.33 3.22 6.54
N ALA A 53 -17.31 2.57 5.92
CA ALA A 53 -18.68 3.09 5.83
C ALA A 53 -19.38 3.09 7.20
N LEU A 54 -19.19 2.05 8.02
CA LEU A 54 -19.74 1.97 9.37
C LEU A 54 -19.24 3.12 10.26
N ILE A 55 -17.93 3.31 10.29
CA ILE A 55 -17.29 4.37 11.09
C ILE A 55 -17.62 5.75 10.53
N GLY A 56 -17.67 5.88 9.20
CA GLY A 56 -18.00 7.14 8.51
C GLY A 56 -19.39 7.71 8.84
N ARG A 57 -20.26 6.94 9.50
CA ARG A 57 -21.54 7.42 10.04
C ARG A 57 -21.37 8.28 11.28
N ASP A 58 -20.35 7.99 12.09
CA ASP A 58 -20.14 8.61 13.40
C ASP A 58 -18.93 9.57 13.39
N VAL A 59 -17.93 9.29 12.53
CA VAL A 59 -16.66 10.01 12.47
C VAL A 59 -16.43 10.53 11.06
N GLU A 60 -16.12 11.82 10.95
CA GLU A 60 -15.66 12.40 9.68
C GLU A 60 -14.27 11.86 9.34
N LEU A 61 -14.22 10.94 8.37
CA LEU A 61 -13.00 10.27 7.93
C LEU A 61 -12.42 10.95 6.67
N GLN A 62 -11.18 11.42 6.76
CA GLN A 62 -10.43 12.01 5.66
C GLN A 62 -9.37 11.03 5.12
N PRO A 63 -9.19 10.91 3.79
CA PRO A 63 -8.14 10.07 3.21
C PRO A 63 -6.73 10.58 3.56
N ALA A 64 -5.88 9.67 4.05
CA ALA A 64 -4.47 9.94 4.34
C ALA A 64 -3.59 8.82 3.75
N GLY A 65 -3.30 8.89 2.44
CA GLY A 65 -2.58 7.83 1.74
C GLY A 65 -3.45 6.58 1.57
N SER A 66 -3.02 5.44 2.11
CA SER A 66 -3.76 4.17 2.05
C SER A 66 -4.71 3.94 3.24
N VAL A 67 -4.84 4.92 4.14
CA VAL A 67 -5.68 4.86 5.34
C VAL A 67 -6.68 6.01 5.34
N LEU A 68 -7.69 5.91 6.19
CA LEU A 68 -8.58 7.02 6.51
C LEU A 68 -8.28 7.48 7.94
N LYS A 69 -8.37 8.77 8.21
CA LYS A 69 -8.16 9.34 9.54
C LYS A 69 -9.33 10.21 9.95
N GLY A 70 -9.69 10.18 11.22
CA GLY A 70 -10.68 11.06 11.82
C GLY A 70 -10.31 11.35 13.27
N ARG A 71 -11.14 12.15 13.94
CA ARG A 71 -11.02 12.35 15.39
C ARG A 71 -11.50 11.09 16.12
N SER A 72 -10.94 10.82 17.29
CA SER A 72 -11.47 9.75 18.14
C SER A 72 -12.94 9.99 18.47
N PRO A 73 -13.82 9.00 18.26
CA PRO A 73 -15.19 9.04 18.75
C PRO A 73 -15.28 8.74 20.26
N PHE A 74 -14.21 8.23 20.87
CA PHE A 74 -14.22 7.76 22.27
C PHE A 74 -13.59 8.76 23.23
N ARG A 75 -12.65 9.59 22.75
CA ARG A 75 -11.88 10.52 23.57
C ARG A 75 -11.79 11.87 22.87
N ALA A 76 -11.84 12.93 23.64
CA ALA A 76 -11.62 14.28 23.13
C ALA A 76 -10.13 14.48 22.81
N ASP A 77 -9.78 14.33 21.54
CA ASP A 77 -8.47 14.66 21.00
C ASP A 77 -8.60 15.81 19.99
N SER A 78 -7.66 16.74 20.02
CA SER A 78 -7.58 17.85 19.08
C SER A 78 -7.14 17.40 17.68
N ASP A 79 -6.36 16.32 17.60
CA ASP A 79 -5.80 15.79 16.36
C ASP A 79 -6.56 14.56 15.84
N PRO A 80 -6.57 14.27 14.52
CA PRO A 80 -7.11 13.04 13.97
C PRO A 80 -6.31 11.80 14.41
N SER A 81 -6.60 11.34 15.63
CA SER A 81 -5.97 10.21 16.31
C SER A 81 -6.57 8.86 15.91
N PHE A 82 -7.70 8.87 15.22
CA PHE A 82 -8.44 7.66 14.87
C PHE A 82 -8.13 7.27 13.43
N VAL A 83 -7.56 6.08 13.24
CA VAL A 83 -7.10 5.61 11.93
C VAL A 83 -7.88 4.37 11.54
N VAL A 84 -8.39 4.35 10.31
CA VAL A 84 -9.05 3.21 9.69
C VAL A 84 -8.19 2.73 8.53
N TRP A 85 -8.00 1.43 8.43
CA TRP A 85 -7.38 0.77 7.29
C TRP A 85 -8.47 0.01 6.54
N PRO A 86 -9.10 0.62 5.50
CA PRO A 86 -10.22 0.01 4.79
C PRO A 86 -9.84 -1.33 4.16
N HIS A 87 -8.57 -1.47 3.80
CA HIS A 87 -8.05 -2.66 3.16
C HIS A 87 -7.99 -3.88 4.10
N SER A 88 -7.56 -3.69 5.34
CA SER A 88 -7.52 -4.76 6.34
C SER A 88 -8.80 -4.87 7.14
N GLN A 89 -9.79 -3.99 6.90
CA GLN A 89 -11.04 -3.88 7.65
C GLN A 89 -10.77 -3.77 9.16
N THR A 90 -9.82 -2.90 9.52
CA THR A 90 -9.41 -2.65 10.91
C THR A 90 -9.31 -1.16 11.21
N TRP A 91 -9.51 -0.78 12.47
CA TRP A 91 -9.31 0.58 12.95
C TRP A 91 -8.47 0.59 14.22
N ARG A 92 -7.94 1.76 14.57
CA ARG A 92 -7.22 2.00 15.83
C ARG A 92 -7.35 3.45 16.24
N ASP A 93 -7.53 3.68 17.53
CA ASP A 93 -7.48 4.99 18.15
C ASP A 93 -6.14 5.18 18.87
N PHE A 94 -5.43 6.25 18.50
CA PHE A 94 -4.13 6.61 19.08
C PHE A 94 -4.23 7.72 20.13
N SER A 95 -5.43 8.21 20.45
CA SER A 95 -5.60 9.28 21.45
C SER A 95 -5.22 8.83 22.85
N GLY A 96 -4.55 9.69 23.61
CA GLY A 96 -4.30 9.51 25.06
C GLY A 96 -3.59 8.21 25.46
N GLY A 97 -2.85 7.56 24.55
CA GLY A 97 -2.23 6.25 24.78
C GLY A 97 -3.21 5.07 24.72
N SER A 98 -4.40 5.25 24.13
CA SER A 98 -5.48 4.25 24.11
C SER A 98 -5.09 2.92 23.43
N SER A 99 -5.66 1.83 23.97
CA SER A 99 -5.64 0.47 23.43
C SER A 99 -6.54 0.26 22.23
N ASP A 100 -7.52 1.12 22.06
CA ASP A 100 -8.75 0.76 21.36
C ASP A 100 -8.51 0.58 19.86
N GLY A 101 -8.98 -0.55 19.33
CA GLY A 101 -8.78 -0.93 17.94
C GLY A 101 -9.27 -2.35 17.67
N GLY A 102 -9.44 -2.67 16.39
CA GLY A 102 -9.89 -3.99 15.96
C GLY A 102 -10.77 -3.94 14.73
N ASP A 103 -11.73 -4.87 14.69
CA ASP A 103 -12.68 -5.02 13.57
C ASP A 103 -13.96 -4.20 13.78
N CYS A 104 -14.95 -4.39 12.90
CA CYS A 104 -16.25 -3.73 12.98
C CYS A 104 -17.02 -4.04 14.27
N VAL A 105 -16.90 -5.25 14.80
CA VAL A 105 -17.58 -5.61 16.06
C VAL A 105 -16.90 -4.91 17.23
N ASP A 106 -15.56 -4.84 17.22
CA ASP A 106 -14.82 -4.06 18.23
C ASP A 106 -15.20 -2.58 18.22
N TYR A 107 -15.43 -2.00 17.04
CA TYR A 107 -15.87 -0.61 16.91
C TYR A 107 -17.23 -0.39 17.60
N VAL A 108 -18.22 -1.23 17.30
CA VAL A 108 -19.56 -1.14 17.90
C VAL A 108 -19.52 -1.36 19.40
N MET A 109 -18.73 -2.33 19.89
CA MET A 109 -18.52 -2.55 21.32
C MET A 109 -17.95 -1.30 22.00
N ALA A 110 -16.92 -0.68 21.42
CA ALA A 110 -16.29 0.51 21.98
C ALA A 110 -17.22 1.74 21.91
N ARG A 111 -17.94 1.91 20.80
CA ARG A 111 -18.85 3.04 20.56
C ARG A 111 -20.07 3.00 21.48
N ASP A 112 -20.70 1.84 21.59
CA ASP A 112 -21.98 1.70 22.30
C ASP A 112 -21.80 1.22 23.75
N GLY A 113 -20.57 0.87 24.15
CA GLY A 113 -20.27 0.34 25.48
C GLY A 113 -20.93 -1.02 25.75
N VAL A 114 -21.17 -1.80 24.69
CA VAL A 114 -21.91 -3.07 24.76
C VAL A 114 -20.99 -4.29 24.67
N GLY A 115 -21.50 -5.44 25.14
CA GLY A 115 -20.80 -6.71 25.01
C GLY A 115 -20.77 -7.22 23.56
N PHE A 116 -19.91 -8.21 23.31
CA PHE A 116 -19.74 -8.82 21.99
C PHE A 116 -21.06 -9.28 21.34
N TRP A 117 -21.94 -9.91 22.11
CA TRP A 117 -23.22 -10.42 21.59
C TRP A 117 -24.11 -9.30 21.06
N ASP A 118 -24.25 -8.22 21.83
CA ASP A 118 -25.14 -7.12 21.49
C ASP A 118 -24.58 -6.31 20.30
N ALA A 119 -23.24 -6.15 20.24
CA ALA A 119 -22.57 -5.57 19.07
C ALA A 119 -22.73 -6.44 17.81
N LEU A 120 -22.59 -7.76 17.93
CA LEU A 120 -22.77 -8.70 16.83
C LEU A 120 -24.21 -8.68 16.32
N HIS A 121 -25.20 -8.63 17.22
CA HIS A 121 -26.61 -8.55 16.86
C HIS A 121 -26.93 -7.29 16.07
N THR A 122 -26.42 -6.15 16.52
CA THR A 122 -26.56 -4.87 15.82
C THR A 122 -26.04 -4.95 14.39
N LEU A 123 -24.83 -5.49 14.20
CA LEU A 123 -24.23 -5.63 12.87
C LEU A 123 -24.92 -6.69 12.01
N ALA A 124 -25.40 -7.78 12.61
CA ALA A 124 -26.08 -8.85 11.90
C ALA A 124 -27.44 -8.41 11.35
N ASP A 125 -28.20 -7.62 12.13
CA ASP A 125 -29.45 -7.01 11.69
C ASP A 125 -29.21 -6.08 10.49
N GLU A 126 -28.18 -5.24 10.54
CA GLU A 126 -27.80 -4.35 9.43
C GLU A 126 -27.31 -5.12 8.19
N ALA A 127 -26.57 -6.21 8.39
CA ALA A 127 -26.02 -7.04 7.32
C ALA A 127 -27.01 -8.08 6.74
N GLY A 128 -28.24 -8.13 7.27
CA GLY A 128 -29.26 -9.11 6.89
C GLY A 128 -28.83 -10.56 7.16
N VAL A 129 -28.10 -10.79 8.25
CA VAL A 129 -27.63 -12.10 8.70
C VAL A 129 -28.44 -12.53 9.92
N ALA A 130 -29.14 -13.65 9.84
CA ALA A 130 -29.91 -14.16 10.98
C ALA A 130 -28.96 -14.76 12.04
N LEU A 131 -29.04 -14.28 13.28
CA LEU A 131 -28.34 -14.88 14.41
C LEU A 131 -29.22 -15.93 15.11
N PRO A 132 -28.63 -17.03 15.60
CA PRO A 132 -29.34 -17.97 16.47
C PRO A 132 -29.75 -17.32 17.81
N GLY A 133 -30.81 -17.84 18.45
CA GLY A 133 -31.29 -17.30 19.73
C GLY A 133 -30.32 -17.56 20.89
N ARG A 134 -30.17 -16.57 21.79
CA ARG A 134 -29.22 -16.55 22.93
C ARG A 134 -29.41 -17.68 23.95
N GLU A 135 -30.54 -18.39 23.92
CA GLU A 135 -30.91 -19.44 24.88
C GLU A 135 -30.27 -20.81 24.57
N ASP A 136 -29.49 -20.93 23.50
CA ASP A 136 -28.77 -22.16 23.18
C ASP A 136 -27.47 -22.30 24.01
N ALA A 137 -27.36 -23.39 24.77
CA ALA A 137 -26.20 -23.65 25.62
C ALA A 137 -24.89 -23.84 24.83
N GLN A 138 -24.95 -24.34 23.59
CA GLN A 138 -23.78 -24.47 22.72
C GLN A 138 -23.31 -23.09 22.22
N LEU A 139 -24.27 -22.22 21.89
CA LEU A 139 -24.00 -20.84 21.49
C LEU A 139 -23.40 -20.02 22.63
N SER A 140 -23.90 -20.17 23.86
CA SER A 140 -23.34 -19.51 25.05
C SER A 140 -21.86 -19.87 25.25
N ALA A 141 -21.53 -21.16 25.15
CA ALA A 141 -20.14 -21.62 25.28
C ALA A 141 -19.23 -21.06 24.17
N GLU A 142 -19.76 -20.91 22.94
CA GLU A 142 -19.00 -20.33 21.84
C GLU A 142 -18.81 -18.81 21.98
N LEU A 143 -19.81 -18.11 22.52
CA LEU A 143 -19.70 -16.69 22.86
C LEU A 143 -18.67 -16.43 23.95
N ASP A 144 -18.66 -17.25 25.00
CA ASP A 144 -17.67 -17.17 26.06
C ASP A 144 -16.25 -17.38 25.49
N ARG A 145 -16.10 -18.36 24.59
CA ARG A 145 -14.83 -18.63 23.91
C ARG A 145 -14.35 -17.48 23.02
N LEU A 146 -15.26 -16.80 22.31
CA LEU A 146 -14.93 -15.62 21.50
C LEU A 146 -14.58 -14.41 22.39
N SER A 147 -15.27 -14.24 23.51
CA SER A 147 -14.98 -13.21 24.50
C SER A 147 -13.62 -13.42 25.17
N GLU A 148 -13.29 -14.67 25.54
CA GLU A 148 -11.96 -15.05 26.02
C GLU A 148 -10.89 -14.76 24.96
N ARG A 149 -11.12 -15.16 23.70
CA ARG A 149 -10.19 -14.89 22.59
C ARG A 149 -9.86 -13.41 22.50
N ARG A 150 -10.88 -12.54 22.50
CA ARG A 150 -10.70 -11.09 22.40
C ARG A 150 -9.91 -10.53 23.58
N ARG A 151 -10.19 -10.96 24.80
CA ARG A 151 -9.44 -10.56 26.00
C ARG A 151 -7.96 -10.94 25.89
N VAL A 152 -7.68 -12.19 25.50
CA VAL A 152 -6.30 -12.67 25.31
C VAL A 152 -5.59 -11.88 24.21
N GLU A 153 -6.21 -11.69 23.04
CA GLU A 153 -5.63 -10.94 21.92
C GLU A 153 -5.40 -9.46 22.26
N ASN A 154 -6.24 -8.85 23.11
CA ASN A 154 -6.02 -7.49 23.62
C ASN A 154 -4.75 -7.42 24.48
N LEU A 155 -4.58 -8.33 25.44
CA LEU A 155 -3.38 -8.37 26.28
C LEU A 155 -2.11 -8.67 25.47
N LEU A 156 -2.18 -9.56 24.48
CA LEU A 156 -1.08 -9.81 23.55
C LEU A 156 -0.74 -8.53 22.76
N THR A 157 -1.75 -7.76 22.34
CA THR A 157 -1.54 -6.52 21.59
C THR A 157 -0.91 -5.44 22.47
N GLU A 158 -1.32 -5.33 23.74
CA GLU A 158 -0.67 -4.44 24.72
C GLU A 158 0.78 -4.86 25.01
N ALA A 159 1.05 -6.15 25.14
CA ALA A 159 2.41 -6.66 25.31
C ALA A 159 3.33 -6.27 24.14
N ALA A 160 2.85 -6.32 22.89
CA ALA A 160 3.63 -5.88 21.73
C ALA A 160 4.01 -4.39 21.80
N ARG A 161 3.08 -3.54 22.28
CA ARG A 161 3.35 -2.11 22.48
C ARG A 161 4.38 -1.89 23.56
N TYR A 162 4.23 -2.56 24.71
CA TYR A 162 5.18 -2.51 25.80
C TYR A 162 6.59 -2.88 25.31
N TYR A 163 6.74 -4.05 24.68
CA TYR A 163 8.03 -4.50 24.15
C TYR A 163 8.63 -3.51 23.15
N HIS A 164 7.81 -2.88 22.32
CA HIS A 164 8.25 -1.86 21.39
C HIS A 164 8.71 -0.57 22.10
N GLN A 165 7.99 -0.13 23.13
CA GLN A 165 8.31 1.07 23.91
C GLN A 165 9.62 0.91 24.71
N VAL A 166 9.86 -0.26 25.29
CA VAL A 166 11.07 -0.54 26.08
C VAL A 166 12.27 -0.95 25.22
N LEU A 167 12.14 -0.97 23.88
CA LEU A 167 13.21 -1.31 22.95
C LEU A 167 14.39 -0.32 23.06
N PRO A 168 15.57 -0.76 23.54
CA PRO A 168 16.72 0.13 23.67
C PRO A 168 17.23 0.60 22.31
N SER A 169 17.52 1.90 22.17
CA SER A 169 18.00 2.48 20.89
C SER A 169 19.26 1.80 20.35
N LYS A 170 20.14 1.30 21.23
CA LYS A 170 21.34 0.56 20.83
C LYS A 170 21.00 -0.80 20.19
N LEU A 171 20.04 -1.54 20.75
CA LEU A 171 19.58 -2.81 20.17
C LEU A 171 18.81 -2.57 18.88
N ARG A 172 17.96 -1.54 18.84
CA ARG A 172 17.28 -1.11 17.62
C ARG A 172 18.26 -0.85 16.48
N ALA A 173 19.32 -0.08 16.73
CA ALA A 173 20.35 0.20 15.74
C ALA A 173 21.14 -1.08 15.36
N ALA A 174 21.72 -1.77 16.33
CA ALA A 174 22.61 -2.90 16.04
C ALA A 174 21.90 -4.09 15.37
N TRP A 175 20.69 -4.41 15.82
CA TRP A 175 19.98 -5.60 15.34
C TRP A 175 19.00 -5.30 14.22
N PHE A 176 18.08 -4.35 14.40
CA PHE A 176 17.08 -4.10 13.35
C PHE A 176 17.68 -3.35 12.17
N LYS A 177 18.45 -2.29 12.42
CA LYS A 177 19.03 -1.49 11.33
C LYS A 177 20.28 -2.12 10.72
N ASP A 178 21.33 -2.33 11.51
CA ASP A 178 22.64 -2.69 10.97
C ASP A 178 22.70 -4.16 10.54
N ARG A 179 22.14 -5.06 11.35
CA ARG A 179 22.14 -6.50 11.05
C ARG A 179 21.07 -6.90 10.02
N TYR A 180 19.84 -6.42 10.18
CA TYR A 180 18.72 -6.81 9.32
C TYR A 180 18.37 -5.81 8.22
N GLY A 181 18.91 -4.60 8.24
CA GLY A 181 18.58 -3.58 7.24
C GLY A 181 17.14 -3.04 7.36
N PHE A 182 16.47 -3.22 8.50
CA PHE A 182 15.12 -2.70 8.73
C PHE A 182 15.17 -1.19 8.96
N SER A 183 14.28 -0.49 8.27
CA SER A 183 14.00 0.93 8.46
C SER A 183 13.28 1.16 9.78
N ASP A 184 13.40 2.37 10.32
CA ASP A 184 12.66 2.76 11.53
C ASP A 184 11.15 2.65 11.33
N GLU A 185 10.65 2.99 10.14
CA GLU A 185 9.23 2.82 9.79
C GLU A 185 8.78 1.35 9.88
N THR A 186 9.59 0.41 9.39
CA THR A 186 9.29 -1.03 9.48
C THR A 186 9.27 -1.51 10.94
N VAL A 187 10.24 -1.07 11.75
CA VAL A 187 10.32 -1.39 13.18
C VAL A 187 9.09 -0.88 13.92
N ASP A 188 8.69 0.37 13.66
CA ASP A 188 7.54 1.02 14.31
C ASP A 188 6.21 0.41 13.86
N LYS A 189 6.03 0.22 12.55
CA LYS A 189 4.80 -0.33 11.97
C LYS A 189 4.49 -1.74 12.45
N LEU A 190 5.51 -2.59 12.57
CA LEU A 190 5.34 -3.98 13.01
C LEU A 190 5.43 -4.14 14.54
N GLN A 191 5.67 -3.03 15.26
CA GLN A 191 5.93 -2.99 16.70
C GLN A 191 6.98 -4.01 17.12
N LEU A 192 8.11 -4.05 16.39
CA LEU A 192 9.23 -4.90 16.78
C LEU A 192 9.81 -4.39 18.10
N GLY A 193 10.14 -5.29 19.01
CA GLY A 193 10.38 -4.91 20.41
C GLY A 193 11.48 -5.68 21.11
N TRP A 194 11.56 -5.46 22.41
CA TRP A 194 12.52 -6.05 23.32
C TRP A 194 11.82 -6.58 24.57
N ALA A 195 12.07 -7.83 24.92
CA ALA A 195 11.61 -8.40 26.18
C ALA A 195 12.62 -8.07 27.29
N ASP A 196 12.38 -7.01 28.04
CA ASP A 196 13.25 -6.57 29.15
C ASP A 196 13.03 -7.35 30.45
N GLY A 197 12.00 -8.18 30.53
CA GLY A 197 11.68 -9.03 31.67
C GLY A 197 10.77 -8.37 32.72
N HIS A 198 10.12 -7.25 32.38
CA HIS A 198 9.23 -6.49 33.27
C HIS A 198 7.79 -6.37 32.75
N LEU A 199 7.37 -7.24 31.82
CA LEU A 199 6.03 -7.19 31.25
C LEU A 199 4.96 -7.56 32.29
N TYR A 200 5.26 -8.46 33.23
CA TYR A 200 4.29 -8.89 34.24
C TYR A 200 3.85 -7.70 35.11
N GLU A 201 4.80 -6.91 35.60
CA GLU A 201 4.54 -5.71 36.38
C GLU A 201 3.74 -4.68 35.58
N HIS A 202 3.98 -4.59 34.28
CA HIS A 202 3.21 -3.69 33.41
C HIS A 202 1.75 -4.16 33.23
N LEU A 203 1.50 -5.41 32.84
CA LEU A 203 0.14 -5.89 32.58
C LEU A 203 -0.71 -5.99 33.86
N VAL A 204 -0.14 -6.56 34.93
CA VAL A 204 -0.88 -6.77 36.19
C VAL A 204 -0.88 -5.51 37.05
N GLY A 205 0.29 -4.86 37.19
CA GLY A 205 0.45 -3.70 38.07
C GLY A 205 -0.08 -2.40 37.48
N ALA A 206 0.24 -2.10 36.22
CA ALA A 206 -0.14 -0.82 35.60
C ALA A 206 -1.48 -0.88 34.85
N LEU A 207 -1.76 -1.98 34.12
CA LEU A 207 -3.01 -2.14 33.36
C LEU A 207 -4.12 -2.87 34.12
N GLY A 208 -3.81 -3.43 35.30
CA GLY A 208 -4.82 -4.05 36.17
C GLY A 208 -5.38 -5.39 35.67
N ALA A 209 -4.68 -6.08 34.76
CA ALA A 209 -5.05 -7.44 34.36
C ALA A 209 -4.93 -8.39 35.56
N SER A 210 -5.84 -9.35 35.69
CA SER A 210 -5.68 -10.41 36.69
C SER A 210 -4.50 -11.33 36.34
N GLU A 211 -3.91 -11.98 37.35
CA GLU A 211 -2.81 -12.94 37.14
C GLU A 211 -3.22 -14.07 36.19
N ASP A 212 -4.46 -14.57 36.30
CA ASP A 212 -4.95 -15.65 35.45
C ASP A 212 -5.16 -15.19 34.00
N GLU A 213 -5.63 -13.95 33.78
CA GLU A 213 -5.71 -13.37 32.44
C GLU A 213 -4.32 -13.18 31.82
N ALA A 214 -3.35 -12.71 32.61
CA ALA A 214 -1.97 -12.58 32.17
C ALA A 214 -1.39 -13.94 31.76
N LEU A 215 -1.54 -14.97 32.60
CA LEU A 215 -1.05 -16.32 32.32
C LEU A 215 -1.75 -17.00 31.14
N ALA A 216 -3.03 -16.70 30.91
CA ALA A 216 -3.78 -17.22 29.77
C ALA A 216 -3.14 -16.85 28.42
N THR A 217 -2.39 -15.76 28.34
CA THR A 217 -1.69 -15.31 27.12
C THR A 217 -0.50 -16.18 26.71
N GLY A 218 0.07 -16.96 27.64
CA GLY A 218 1.33 -17.67 27.41
C GLY A 218 2.59 -16.79 27.45
N LEU A 219 2.48 -15.51 27.81
CA LEU A 219 3.63 -14.60 27.98
C LEU A 219 4.39 -14.82 29.29
N PHE A 220 3.85 -15.65 30.20
CA PHE A 220 4.43 -15.89 31.52
C PHE A 220 4.48 -17.38 31.86
N VAL A 221 5.41 -17.72 32.75
CA VAL A 221 5.53 -19.07 33.33
C VAL A 221 5.31 -18.97 34.83
N ARG A 222 4.43 -19.83 35.33
CA ARG A 222 4.23 -20.05 36.78
C ARG A 222 5.15 -21.18 37.27
N PHE A 223 5.99 -20.88 38.24
CA PHE A 223 6.85 -21.84 38.95
C PHE A 223 6.07 -22.62 40.01
N ARG A 224 6.66 -23.71 40.51
CA ARG A 224 6.05 -24.57 41.54
C ARG A 224 5.84 -23.86 42.88
N ASP A 225 6.63 -22.85 43.18
CA ASP A 225 6.52 -22.02 44.39
C ASP A 225 5.49 -20.89 44.24
N GLY A 226 4.76 -20.83 43.12
CA GLY A 226 3.74 -19.84 42.84
C GLY A 226 4.27 -18.57 42.16
N ARG A 227 5.58 -18.39 42.04
CA ARG A 227 6.13 -17.20 41.35
C ARG A 227 5.79 -17.22 39.87
N VAL A 228 5.41 -16.06 39.33
CA VAL A 228 5.15 -15.83 37.91
C VAL A 228 6.28 -14.98 37.34
N THR A 229 6.81 -15.36 36.17
CA THR A 229 7.87 -14.62 35.48
C THR A 229 7.61 -14.55 33.99
N ASP A 230 8.12 -13.50 33.35
CA ASP A 230 8.14 -13.35 31.90
C ASP A 230 8.78 -14.56 31.20
N PHE A 231 8.09 -15.06 30.18
CA PHE A 231 8.53 -16.19 29.37
C PHE A 231 9.66 -15.80 28.39
N PHE A 232 9.62 -14.58 27.87
CA PHE A 232 10.70 -14.03 27.05
C PHE A 232 11.62 -13.18 27.92
N GLN A 233 12.92 -13.47 27.86
CA GLN A 233 13.92 -12.82 28.72
C GLN A 233 15.09 -12.32 27.87
N GLN A 234 15.26 -10.99 27.78
CA GLN A 234 16.33 -10.33 27.04
C GLN A 234 16.42 -10.82 25.58
N ARG A 235 15.29 -10.79 24.86
CA ARG A 235 15.15 -11.23 23.47
C ARG A 235 14.48 -10.16 22.60
N LEU A 236 14.85 -10.10 21.33
CA LEU A 236 14.13 -9.30 20.34
C LEU A 236 12.77 -9.95 20.07
N VAL A 237 11.70 -9.18 20.07
CA VAL A 237 10.33 -9.69 19.94
C VAL A 237 9.74 -9.32 18.59
N PHE A 238 9.10 -10.29 17.94
CA PHE A 238 8.40 -10.16 16.67
C PHE A 238 6.93 -10.59 16.85
N PRO A 239 5.97 -9.64 16.93
CA PRO A 239 4.55 -9.95 17.09
C PRO A 239 3.93 -10.52 15.80
N TYR A 240 3.00 -11.47 15.95
CA TYR A 240 2.22 -12.02 14.84
C TYR A 240 0.89 -11.28 14.77
N TRP A 241 0.75 -10.43 13.76
CA TRP A 241 -0.47 -9.67 13.49
C TRP A 241 -1.46 -10.51 12.68
N ARG A 242 -2.73 -10.48 13.07
CA ARG A 242 -3.88 -10.97 12.31
C ARG A 242 -5.02 -9.98 12.50
N ARG A 243 -5.52 -9.40 11.40
CA ARG A 243 -6.63 -8.45 11.37
C ARG A 243 -6.48 -7.36 12.45
N GLY A 244 -5.29 -6.76 12.51
CA GLY A 244 -4.99 -5.63 13.40
C GLY A 244 -4.78 -5.99 14.88
N ARG A 245 -4.78 -7.28 15.24
CA ARG A 245 -4.51 -7.77 16.60
C ARG A 245 -3.30 -8.68 16.63
N VAL A 246 -2.61 -8.70 17.77
CA VAL A 246 -1.54 -9.67 17.99
C VAL A 246 -2.13 -10.96 18.52
N VAL A 247 -1.86 -12.05 17.81
CA VAL A 247 -2.39 -13.39 18.14
C VAL A 247 -1.31 -14.35 18.64
N TYR A 248 -0.04 -14.03 18.40
CA TYR A 248 1.10 -14.88 18.76
C TYR A 248 2.41 -14.08 18.77
N PHE A 249 3.49 -14.69 19.27
CA PHE A 249 4.82 -14.08 19.28
C PHE A 249 5.92 -15.09 18.93
N ILE A 250 7.00 -14.56 18.37
CA ILE A 250 8.30 -15.23 18.36
C ILE A 250 9.36 -14.25 18.86
N ALA A 251 10.34 -14.75 19.61
CA ALA A 251 11.42 -13.94 20.16
C ALA A 251 12.78 -14.54 19.81
N ARG A 252 13.73 -13.68 19.43
CA ARG A 252 15.08 -14.07 19.03
C ARG A 252 16.10 -13.81 20.13
N GLN A 253 16.98 -14.79 20.33
CA GLN A 253 18.14 -14.68 21.21
C GLN A 253 19.08 -13.54 20.80
N THR A 254 19.67 -12.89 21.79
CA THR A 254 20.75 -11.90 21.63
C THR A 254 21.91 -12.23 22.57
N GLU A 255 22.97 -11.43 22.52
CA GLU A 255 24.10 -11.52 23.44
C GLU A 255 23.73 -11.23 24.90
N LEU A 256 22.56 -10.63 25.14
CA LEU A 256 22.05 -10.32 26.49
C LEU A 256 21.12 -11.41 27.03
N THR A 257 20.74 -12.40 26.21
CA THR A 257 19.89 -13.50 26.64
C THR A 257 20.63 -14.34 27.68
N PRO A 258 20.02 -14.66 28.84
CA PRO A 258 20.68 -15.45 29.88
C PRO A 258 21.18 -16.80 29.38
N GLU A 259 22.36 -17.21 29.82
CA GLU A 259 22.90 -18.55 29.59
C GLU A 259 22.17 -19.56 30.48
N ALA A 260 21.11 -20.17 29.94
CA ALA A 260 20.36 -21.23 30.60
C ALA A 260 19.87 -22.27 29.58
N PRO A 261 19.76 -23.56 29.95
CA PRO A 261 19.36 -24.64 29.03
C PRO A 261 18.03 -24.38 28.30
N TRP A 262 17.09 -23.69 28.94
CA TRP A 262 15.79 -23.34 28.36
C TRP A 262 15.81 -22.06 27.51
N GLU A 263 16.95 -21.37 27.42
CA GLU A 263 17.18 -20.17 26.60
C GLU A 263 18.14 -20.41 25.41
N GLU A 264 18.63 -21.63 25.21
CA GLU A 264 19.60 -21.95 24.13
C GLU A 264 19.01 -21.82 22.71
N ALA A 265 17.68 -21.87 22.56
CA ALA A 265 17.04 -21.79 21.26
C ALA A 265 17.21 -20.39 20.63
N LYS A 266 17.77 -20.35 19.41
CA LYS A 266 17.93 -19.12 18.61
C LYS A 266 16.62 -18.34 18.48
N TYR A 267 15.51 -19.04 18.27
CA TYR A 267 14.16 -18.48 18.27
C TYR A 267 13.27 -19.25 19.25
N LYS A 268 12.51 -18.51 20.07
CA LYS A 268 11.57 -19.03 21.06
C LYS A 268 10.15 -18.60 20.65
N LYS A 269 9.28 -19.56 20.34
CA LYS A 269 7.86 -19.31 20.03
C LYS A 269 7.06 -19.21 21.33
N LEU A 270 6.01 -18.38 21.34
CA LEU A 270 5.16 -18.15 22.51
C LEU A 270 4.62 -19.46 23.09
N LEU A 271 4.51 -19.51 24.41
CA LEU A 271 4.01 -20.69 25.09
C LEU A 271 2.56 -20.99 24.67
N THR A 272 2.27 -22.25 24.36
CA THR A 272 0.91 -22.73 24.09
C THR A 272 0.45 -23.66 25.19
N ARG A 273 -0.87 -23.82 25.33
CA ARG A 273 -1.46 -24.77 26.29
C ARG A 273 -0.89 -26.16 26.13
N SER A 274 -0.55 -26.78 27.27
CA SER A 274 -0.06 -28.16 27.38
C SER A 274 -0.28 -28.67 28.80
N ASP A 275 -0.04 -29.95 29.06
CA ASP A 275 -0.16 -30.52 30.41
C ASP A 275 0.74 -29.82 31.44
N LYS A 276 1.90 -29.31 30.98
CA LYS A 276 2.84 -28.53 31.82
C LYS A 276 2.38 -27.10 32.06
N HIS A 277 1.54 -26.56 31.17
CA HIS A 277 1.08 -25.18 31.18
C HIS A 277 -0.44 -25.13 30.95
N PRO A 278 -1.24 -25.72 31.87
CA PRO A 278 -2.68 -25.86 31.68
C PRO A 278 -3.43 -24.52 31.77
N TYR A 279 -2.80 -23.52 32.39
CA TYR A 279 -3.29 -22.15 32.57
C TYR A 279 -3.27 -21.31 31.29
N VAL A 280 -2.48 -21.67 30.29
CA VAL A 280 -2.48 -20.95 29.01
C VAL A 280 -3.79 -21.26 28.28
N SER A 281 -4.43 -20.24 27.72
CA SER A 281 -5.68 -20.41 27.00
C SER A 281 -5.51 -21.39 25.83
N ALA A 282 -6.53 -22.21 25.59
CA ALA A 282 -6.56 -23.12 24.44
C ALA A 282 -6.61 -22.36 23.10
N LEU A 283 -6.84 -21.05 23.14
CA LEU A 283 -6.94 -20.16 21.98
C LEU A 283 -5.58 -19.64 21.53
N VAL A 284 -4.57 -19.67 22.40
CA VAL A 284 -3.18 -19.33 22.05
C VAL A 284 -2.54 -20.53 21.37
N GLN A 285 -2.47 -20.47 20.04
CA GLN A 285 -1.99 -21.56 19.22
C GLN A 285 -0.93 -21.09 18.22
N ASN A 286 0.04 -21.95 17.95
CA ASN A 286 0.97 -21.79 16.84
C ASN A 286 0.29 -22.30 15.55
N ASP A 287 -0.80 -21.66 15.14
CA ASP A 287 -1.61 -21.98 13.95
C ASP A 287 -1.56 -20.88 12.89
N THR A 288 -0.87 -19.78 13.18
CA THR A 288 -0.83 -18.55 12.39
C THR A 288 0.52 -18.43 11.68
N PHE A 289 0.51 -18.16 10.38
CA PHE A 289 1.74 -17.85 9.65
C PHE A 289 2.10 -16.38 9.87
N TYR A 290 3.39 -16.08 9.96
CA TYR A 290 3.81 -14.69 10.11
C TYR A 290 3.35 -13.88 8.90
N ASN A 291 2.63 -12.78 9.17
CA ASN A 291 2.07 -11.86 8.19
C ASN A 291 1.06 -12.50 7.21
N GLU A 292 0.30 -13.52 7.65
CA GLU A 292 -0.65 -14.23 6.79
C GLU A 292 -1.73 -13.35 6.11
N ASP A 293 -2.09 -12.21 6.70
CA ASP A 293 -3.04 -11.26 6.11
C ASP A 293 -2.57 -10.72 4.74
N ALA A 294 -1.26 -10.79 4.44
CA ALA A 294 -0.76 -10.43 3.12
C ALA A 294 -1.29 -11.32 1.99
N ALA A 295 -1.72 -12.55 2.29
CA ALA A 295 -2.30 -13.46 1.30
C ALA A 295 -3.76 -13.11 0.94
N THR A 296 -4.49 -12.48 1.87
CA THR A 296 -5.92 -12.17 1.72
C THR A 296 -6.18 -10.70 1.37
N ARG A 297 -5.13 -9.89 1.36
CA ARG A 297 -5.07 -8.51 0.86
C ARG A 297 -5.62 -8.41 -0.56
N ALA A 298 -6.70 -7.63 -0.76
CA ALA A 298 -7.29 -7.39 -2.08
C ALA A 298 -6.27 -6.85 -3.11
N GLY A 299 -6.32 -7.37 -4.33
CA GLY A 299 -5.42 -6.97 -5.41
C GLY A 299 -4.02 -7.59 -5.37
N VAL A 300 -3.72 -8.48 -4.42
CA VAL A 300 -2.47 -9.25 -4.42
C VAL A 300 -2.52 -10.32 -5.51
N GLN A 301 -1.73 -10.11 -6.56
CA GLN A 301 -1.57 -11.06 -7.66
C GLN A 301 -0.47 -12.09 -7.38
N ARG A 302 0.58 -11.68 -6.65
CA ARG A 302 1.74 -12.50 -6.33
C ARG A 302 2.01 -12.50 -4.83
N LEU A 303 2.18 -13.68 -4.25
CA LEU A 303 2.55 -13.87 -2.84
C LEU A 303 3.91 -14.56 -2.72
N LEU A 304 4.80 -13.98 -1.91
CA LEU A 304 6.08 -14.59 -1.56
C LEU A 304 5.94 -15.47 -0.30
N VAL A 305 6.62 -16.60 -0.29
CA VAL A 305 6.74 -17.49 0.86
C VAL A 305 8.22 -17.63 1.21
N THR A 306 8.59 -17.30 2.45
CA THR A 306 9.98 -17.38 2.95
C THR A 306 10.09 -18.25 4.21
N GLU A 307 11.31 -18.71 4.51
CA GLU A 307 11.58 -19.56 5.68
C GLU A 307 11.41 -18.83 7.01
N GLY A 308 12.02 -17.64 7.15
CA GLY A 308 12.13 -16.94 8.42
C GLY A 308 11.28 -15.67 8.56
N VAL A 309 11.10 -15.25 9.81
CA VAL A 309 10.41 -13.98 10.15
C VAL A 309 11.18 -12.77 9.61
N THR A 310 12.51 -12.77 9.69
CA THR A 310 13.35 -11.66 9.21
C THR A 310 13.32 -11.51 7.69
N ASP A 311 13.27 -12.63 6.97
CA ASP A 311 13.13 -12.67 5.51
C ASP A 311 11.78 -12.10 5.09
N CYS A 312 10.72 -12.52 5.79
CA CYS A 312 9.37 -12.01 5.55
C CYS A 312 9.32 -10.49 5.76
N ILE A 313 9.87 -9.97 6.88
CA ILE A 313 9.93 -8.53 7.14
C ILE A 313 10.72 -7.79 6.05
N SER A 314 11.83 -8.36 5.58
CA SER A 314 12.65 -7.77 4.51
C SER A 314 11.88 -7.66 3.19
N ALA A 315 11.15 -8.70 2.84
CA ALA A 315 10.29 -8.70 1.67
C ALA A 315 9.17 -7.66 1.78
N LEU A 316 8.54 -7.53 2.97
CA LEU A 316 7.53 -6.52 3.21
C LEU A 316 8.08 -5.09 3.10
N GLN A 317 9.29 -4.86 3.63
CA GLN A 317 9.98 -3.59 3.46
C GLN A 317 10.30 -3.29 1.99
N ALA A 318 10.63 -4.31 1.20
CA ALA A 318 10.82 -4.19 -0.24
C ALA A 318 9.50 -4.03 -1.03
N GLY A 319 8.34 -3.99 -0.36
CA GLY A 319 7.04 -3.83 -0.99
C GLY A 319 6.46 -5.12 -1.58
N VAL A 320 7.01 -6.28 -1.24
CA VAL A 320 6.56 -7.59 -1.72
C VAL A 320 5.65 -8.25 -0.67
N PRO A 321 4.37 -8.55 -0.96
CA PRO A 321 3.50 -9.32 -0.07
C PRO A 321 4.12 -10.67 0.25
N CYS A 322 4.31 -10.96 1.54
CA CYS A 322 5.06 -12.13 1.99
C CYS A 322 4.43 -12.79 3.22
N ILE A 323 4.50 -14.12 3.29
CA ILE A 323 4.17 -14.91 4.48
C ILE A 323 5.35 -15.82 4.87
N SER A 324 5.41 -16.23 6.14
CA SER A 324 6.40 -17.20 6.58
C SER A 324 5.84 -18.17 7.65
N PRO A 325 6.11 -19.49 7.56
CA PRO A 325 5.79 -20.44 8.63
C PRO A 325 6.79 -20.37 9.79
N VAL A 326 7.89 -19.62 9.63
CA VAL A 326 9.02 -19.53 10.55
C VAL A 326 9.58 -20.92 10.86
N THR A 327 9.81 -21.66 9.77
CA THR A 327 10.37 -23.02 9.64
C THR A 327 10.79 -23.26 8.19
N VAL A 328 11.77 -24.14 7.96
CA VAL A 328 12.24 -24.52 6.61
C VAL A 328 11.11 -25.06 5.70
N ARG A 329 10.13 -25.73 6.29
CA ARG A 329 8.95 -26.30 5.62
C ARG A 329 7.69 -26.07 6.43
N PHE A 330 6.54 -26.02 5.76
CA PHE A 330 5.23 -26.03 6.43
C PHE A 330 5.00 -27.40 7.09
N ARG A 331 4.34 -27.43 8.24
CA ARG A 331 3.93 -28.70 8.84
C ARG A 331 2.80 -29.29 7.99
N LYS A 332 2.76 -30.61 7.82
CA LYS A 332 1.71 -31.30 7.03
C LYS A 332 0.29 -30.87 7.41
N LYS A 333 0.03 -30.68 8.71
CA LYS A 333 -1.27 -30.21 9.23
C LYS A 333 -1.64 -28.78 8.81
N ASP A 334 -0.67 -27.95 8.43
CA ASP A 334 -0.89 -26.56 8.03
C ASP A 334 -1.03 -26.39 6.50
N LEU A 335 -0.74 -27.44 5.70
CA LEU A 335 -0.84 -27.38 4.24
C LEU A 335 -2.27 -27.05 3.75
N PRO A 336 -3.35 -27.63 4.30
CA PRO A 336 -4.71 -27.25 3.89
C PRO A 336 -4.98 -25.76 4.08
N LYS A 337 -4.47 -25.17 5.18
CA LYS A 337 -4.58 -23.74 5.43
C LYS A 337 -3.79 -22.91 4.42
N LEU A 338 -2.56 -23.30 4.10
CA LEU A 338 -1.75 -22.63 3.08
C LEU A 338 -2.44 -22.66 1.70
N ILE A 339 -3.02 -23.79 1.32
CA ILE A 339 -3.76 -23.96 0.06
C ILE A 339 -4.98 -23.04 0.02
N ALA A 340 -5.74 -22.95 1.12
CA ALA A 340 -6.88 -22.05 1.22
C ALA A 340 -6.46 -20.56 1.17
N LEU A 341 -5.39 -20.19 1.87
CA LEU A 341 -4.88 -18.82 1.87
C LEU A 341 -4.40 -18.34 0.49
N THR A 342 -3.89 -19.26 -0.32
CA THR A 342 -3.34 -18.95 -1.66
C THR A 342 -4.39 -19.02 -2.76
N GLU A 343 -5.67 -19.21 -2.43
CA GLU A 343 -6.72 -19.44 -3.43
C GLU A 343 -6.98 -18.26 -4.36
N ARG A 344 -6.87 -17.04 -3.82
CA ARG A 344 -7.15 -15.80 -4.53
C ARG A 344 -5.91 -15.17 -5.18
N VAL A 345 -4.74 -15.80 -5.02
CA VAL A 345 -3.46 -15.32 -5.54
C VAL A 345 -3.20 -15.99 -6.88
N ALA A 346 -2.83 -15.20 -7.90
CA ALA A 346 -2.55 -15.74 -9.23
C ALA A 346 -1.24 -16.55 -9.28
N GLU A 347 -0.23 -16.14 -8.50
CA GLU A 347 1.10 -16.77 -8.49
C GLU A 347 1.71 -16.80 -7.08
N VAL A 348 2.24 -17.95 -6.67
CA VAL A 348 3.01 -18.09 -5.42
C VAL A 348 4.49 -18.27 -5.76
N VAL A 349 5.35 -17.43 -5.19
CA VAL A 349 6.80 -17.57 -5.31
C VAL A 349 7.36 -18.05 -3.98
N ILE A 350 8.14 -19.14 -4.00
CA ILE A 350 8.78 -19.67 -2.80
C ILE A 350 10.27 -19.33 -2.87
N CYS A 351 10.78 -18.68 -1.82
CA CYS A 351 12.18 -18.28 -1.71
C CYS A 351 12.70 -18.64 -0.32
N ASN A 352 13.27 -19.83 -0.20
CA ASN A 352 13.96 -20.27 1.01
C ASN A 352 15.45 -19.90 0.97
N ASP A 353 16.10 -20.05 2.11
CA ASP A 353 17.53 -19.77 2.25
C ASP A 353 18.38 -20.66 1.32
N SER A 354 19.45 -20.09 0.80
CA SER A 354 20.41 -20.81 -0.04
C SER A 354 21.55 -21.32 0.83
N GLU A 355 21.63 -22.63 1.04
CA GLU A 355 22.60 -23.26 1.93
C GLU A 355 23.26 -24.50 1.30
N ALA A 356 24.50 -24.79 1.71
CA ALA A 356 25.26 -25.95 1.22
C ALA A 356 24.56 -27.29 1.47
N SER A 357 23.76 -27.38 2.55
CA SER A 357 23.03 -28.60 2.93
C SER A 357 21.88 -28.94 1.97
N GLY A 358 21.38 -27.94 1.22
CA GLY A 358 20.19 -28.06 0.37
C GLY A 358 18.87 -28.16 1.14
N ALA A 359 18.85 -27.97 2.47
CA ALA A 359 17.64 -28.12 3.27
C ALA A 359 16.56 -27.07 2.93
N GLY A 360 16.95 -25.79 2.79
CA GLY A 360 16.08 -24.72 2.28
C GLY A 360 15.44 -25.06 0.94
N GLU A 361 16.22 -25.56 -0.01
CA GLU A 361 15.74 -25.99 -1.33
C GLU A 361 14.75 -27.15 -1.24
N ALA A 362 15.07 -28.18 -0.46
CA ALA A 362 14.17 -29.31 -0.25
C ALA A 362 12.83 -28.88 0.37
N GLY A 363 12.84 -27.94 1.32
CA GLY A 363 11.63 -27.37 1.92
C GLY A 363 10.80 -26.54 0.95
N ALA A 364 11.46 -25.77 0.08
CA ALA A 364 10.80 -25.01 -0.98
C ALA A 364 10.08 -25.94 -1.96
N PHE A 365 10.73 -27.05 -2.32
CA PHE A 365 10.20 -28.06 -3.22
C PHE A 365 9.00 -28.84 -2.65
N GLU A 366 9.05 -29.21 -1.37
CA GLU A 366 7.90 -29.85 -0.70
C GLU A 366 6.68 -28.91 -0.69
N THR A 367 6.91 -27.64 -0.40
CA THR A 367 5.85 -26.61 -0.40
C THR A 367 5.32 -26.37 -1.82
N ALA A 368 6.20 -26.31 -2.82
CA ALA A 368 5.83 -26.13 -4.21
C ALA A 368 4.98 -27.27 -4.73
N ALA A 369 5.37 -28.52 -4.43
CA ALA A 369 4.61 -29.71 -4.79
C ALA A 369 3.19 -29.68 -4.21
N ALA A 370 3.04 -29.38 -2.91
CA ALA A 370 1.73 -29.33 -2.26
C ALA A 370 0.80 -28.25 -2.83
N LEU A 371 1.33 -27.08 -3.16
CA LEU A 371 0.55 -26.00 -3.78
C LEU A 371 0.20 -26.30 -5.24
N GLN A 372 1.13 -26.89 -5.98
CA GLN A 372 0.92 -27.28 -7.37
C GLN A 372 -0.12 -28.40 -7.50
N GLU A 373 -0.10 -29.40 -6.59
CA GLU A 373 -1.14 -30.45 -6.52
C GLU A 373 -2.54 -29.87 -6.28
N ALA A 374 -2.62 -28.73 -5.59
CA ALA A 374 -3.85 -27.98 -5.37
C ALA A 374 -4.20 -27.01 -6.53
N GLY A 375 -3.48 -27.08 -7.66
CA GLY A 375 -3.76 -26.29 -8.87
C GLY A 375 -3.29 -24.83 -8.81
N ARG A 376 -2.35 -24.50 -7.92
CA ARG A 376 -1.76 -23.15 -7.85
C ARG A 376 -0.60 -23.00 -8.82
N VAL A 377 -0.41 -21.81 -9.38
CA VAL A 377 0.79 -21.48 -10.18
C VAL A 377 1.93 -21.18 -9.20
N VAL A 378 2.99 -21.98 -9.25
CA VAL A 378 4.11 -21.88 -8.30
C VAL A 378 5.44 -21.67 -9.02
N ARG A 379 6.24 -20.74 -8.50
CA ARG A 379 7.63 -20.52 -8.90
C ARG A 379 8.56 -20.69 -7.72
N VAL A 380 9.78 -21.15 -8.00
CA VAL A 380 10.83 -21.26 -7.00
C VAL A 380 11.94 -20.28 -7.33
N ALA A 381 12.16 -19.33 -6.42
CA ALA A 381 13.23 -18.36 -6.49
C ALA A 381 14.46 -18.90 -5.74
N ARG A 382 15.64 -18.68 -6.32
CA ARG A 382 16.91 -19.13 -5.75
C ARG A 382 17.78 -17.93 -5.42
N ILE A 383 18.25 -17.86 -4.19
CA ILE A 383 19.19 -16.82 -3.76
C ILE A 383 20.59 -17.18 -4.26
N PRO A 384 21.27 -16.29 -5.01
CA PRO A 384 22.65 -16.50 -5.43
C PRO A 384 23.55 -16.69 -4.20
N ARG A 385 24.35 -17.76 -4.19
CA ARG A 385 25.31 -18.07 -3.12
C ARG A 385 26.73 -17.83 -3.63
N PRO A 386 27.44 -16.79 -3.15
CA PRO A 386 28.83 -16.56 -3.50
C PRO A 386 29.73 -17.73 -3.09
N ASP A 387 30.82 -17.93 -3.83
CA ASP A 387 31.82 -18.94 -3.51
C ASP A 387 32.39 -18.70 -2.09
N GLY A 388 32.45 -19.77 -1.29
CA GLY A 388 32.94 -19.72 0.09
C GLY A 388 31.93 -19.29 1.16
N LYS A 389 30.67 -18.99 0.81
CA LYS A 389 29.59 -18.81 1.79
C LYS A 389 28.76 -20.10 1.98
N ASP A 390 28.61 -20.51 3.24
CA ASP A 390 27.84 -21.71 3.60
C ASP A 390 26.33 -21.52 3.49
N LYS A 391 25.85 -20.32 3.84
CA LYS A 391 24.43 -19.95 3.83
C LYS A 391 24.26 -18.46 3.50
N VAL A 392 23.24 -18.14 2.69
CA VAL A 392 22.77 -16.78 2.44
C VAL A 392 21.24 -16.79 2.62
N ASP A 393 20.76 -15.97 3.55
CA ASP A 393 19.32 -15.76 3.75
C ASP A 393 18.81 -14.55 2.95
N LEU A 394 17.49 -14.45 2.78
CA LEU A 394 16.87 -13.39 1.97
C LEU A 394 17.04 -12.03 2.63
N ASN A 395 17.01 -11.98 3.97
CA ASN A 395 17.28 -10.76 4.70
C ASN A 395 18.68 -10.19 4.38
N GLU A 396 19.73 -11.02 4.40
CA GLU A 396 21.08 -10.60 4.08
C GLU A 396 21.18 -10.06 2.64
N LEU A 397 20.55 -10.73 1.69
CA LEU A 397 20.48 -10.28 0.29
C LEU A 397 19.86 -8.88 0.18
N VAL A 398 18.73 -8.66 0.85
CA VAL A 398 18.02 -7.37 0.83
C VAL A 398 18.79 -6.29 1.59
N ALA A 399 19.44 -6.63 2.71
CA ALA A 399 20.24 -5.69 3.48
C ALA A 399 21.45 -5.17 2.68
N GLN A 400 22.08 -6.03 1.87
CA GLN A 400 23.26 -5.67 1.06
C GLN A 400 22.90 -5.01 -0.28
N GLY A 401 21.88 -5.53 -0.97
CA GLY A 401 21.53 -5.12 -2.33
C GLY A 401 20.27 -4.26 -2.44
N GLY A 402 19.60 -3.97 -1.33
CA GLY A 402 18.34 -3.26 -1.28
C GLY A 402 17.16 -4.02 -1.91
N PRO A 403 16.00 -3.36 -2.08
CA PRO A 403 14.81 -3.97 -2.67
C PRO A 403 15.04 -4.56 -4.07
N GLU A 404 15.91 -3.96 -4.89
CA GLU A 404 16.14 -4.42 -6.27
C GLU A 404 16.79 -5.81 -6.32
N ALA A 405 17.61 -6.17 -5.32
CA ALA A 405 18.19 -7.51 -5.25
C ALA A 405 17.11 -8.59 -5.10
N LEU A 406 16.08 -8.34 -4.28
CA LEU A 406 14.93 -9.23 -4.19
C LEU A 406 14.13 -9.25 -5.50
N HIS A 407 13.84 -8.08 -6.09
CA HIS A 407 13.11 -8.03 -7.35
C HIS A 407 13.82 -8.78 -8.48
N LYS A 408 15.15 -8.75 -8.52
CA LYS A 408 15.96 -9.55 -9.45
C LYS A 408 15.74 -11.05 -9.22
N VAL A 409 15.87 -11.52 -7.98
CA VAL A 409 15.63 -12.93 -7.61
C VAL A 409 14.20 -13.37 -7.97
N LEU A 410 13.20 -12.51 -7.79
CA LEU A 410 11.82 -12.81 -8.16
C LEU A 410 11.59 -12.84 -9.68
N ARG A 411 12.30 -12.02 -10.47
CA ARG A 411 12.23 -12.06 -11.94
C ARG A 411 12.86 -13.33 -12.51
N GLU A 412 13.93 -13.81 -11.88
CA GLU A 412 14.67 -15.02 -12.24
C GLU A 412 14.06 -16.30 -11.65
N ALA A 413 12.97 -16.20 -10.87
CA ALA A 413 12.31 -17.35 -10.26
C ALA A 413 11.84 -18.32 -11.35
N ALA A 414 12.25 -19.58 -11.26
CA ALA A 414 11.88 -20.61 -12.23
C ALA A 414 10.45 -21.09 -12.00
N ASP A 415 9.73 -21.38 -13.08
CA ASP A 415 8.48 -22.14 -12.99
C ASP A 415 8.76 -23.51 -12.38
N TRP A 416 7.92 -23.94 -11.44
CA TRP A 416 8.16 -25.18 -10.71
C TRP A 416 8.15 -26.41 -11.62
N VAL A 417 7.29 -26.43 -12.64
CA VAL A 417 7.21 -27.53 -13.60
C VAL A 417 8.42 -27.52 -14.54
N GLU A 418 8.82 -26.34 -15.04
CA GLU A 418 10.07 -26.19 -15.79
C GLU A 418 11.26 -26.67 -14.96
N HIS A 419 11.31 -26.31 -13.69
CA HIS A 419 12.37 -26.74 -12.79
C HIS A 419 12.42 -28.27 -12.64
N GLN A 420 11.28 -28.93 -12.49
CA GLN A 420 11.22 -30.41 -12.45
C GLN A 420 11.70 -31.04 -13.77
N LEU A 421 11.37 -30.42 -14.92
CA LEU A 421 11.84 -30.89 -16.22
C LEU A 421 13.35 -30.69 -16.39
N GLU A 422 13.91 -29.59 -15.90
CA GLU A 422 15.34 -29.29 -15.93
C GLU A 422 16.18 -30.22 -15.05
N ARG A 423 15.61 -30.76 -13.98
CA ARG A 423 16.29 -31.74 -13.11
C ARG A 423 16.50 -33.10 -13.77
N ILE A 424 15.73 -33.42 -14.80
CA ILE A 424 15.97 -34.62 -15.61
C ILE A 424 17.17 -34.32 -16.52
N PRO A 425 18.27 -35.09 -16.46
CA PRO A 425 19.41 -34.88 -17.35
C PRO A 425 18.97 -34.94 -18.82
N ALA A 426 19.46 -34.00 -19.63
CA ALA A 426 19.05 -33.90 -21.04
C ALA A 426 19.44 -35.15 -21.86
N ASP A 427 20.48 -35.85 -21.40
CA ASP A 427 21.05 -37.08 -21.94
C ASP A 427 20.56 -38.35 -21.21
N ALA A 428 19.62 -38.24 -20.27
CA ALA A 428 19.09 -39.39 -19.54
C ALA A 428 18.50 -40.44 -20.51
N PRO A 429 18.66 -41.75 -20.20
CA PRO A 429 18.05 -42.82 -20.99
C PRO A 429 16.54 -42.63 -21.16
N LYS A 430 16.00 -42.95 -22.34
CA LYS A 430 14.57 -42.70 -22.66
C LYS A 430 13.58 -43.35 -21.69
N HIS A 431 13.92 -44.50 -21.12
CA HIS A 431 13.08 -45.17 -20.13
C HIS A 431 13.00 -44.39 -18.81
N GLU A 432 14.10 -43.75 -18.41
CA GLU A 432 14.16 -42.89 -17.23
C GLU A 432 13.42 -41.58 -17.46
N VAL A 433 13.64 -40.93 -18.62
CA VAL A 433 12.87 -39.75 -19.03
C VAL A 433 11.37 -40.06 -19.03
N SER A 434 10.95 -41.21 -19.57
CA SER A 434 9.55 -41.63 -19.57
C SER A 434 9.00 -41.84 -18.15
N ALA A 435 9.77 -42.44 -17.24
CA ALA A 435 9.36 -42.63 -15.85
C ALA A 435 9.17 -41.29 -15.12
N ARG A 436 10.14 -40.37 -15.23
CA ARG A 436 10.10 -39.05 -14.61
C ARG A 436 9.00 -38.16 -15.20
N LEU A 437 8.83 -38.16 -16.52
CA LEU A 437 7.73 -37.40 -17.15
C LEU A 437 6.37 -37.93 -16.71
N ARG A 438 6.21 -39.25 -16.51
CA ARG A 438 4.95 -39.85 -16.03
C ARG A 438 4.52 -39.32 -14.66
N GLU A 439 5.48 -39.02 -13.78
CA GLU A 439 5.23 -38.38 -12.49
C GLU A 439 4.70 -36.95 -12.65
N LEU A 440 5.14 -36.23 -13.70
CA LEU A 440 4.74 -34.84 -13.99
C LEU A 440 3.50 -34.73 -14.89
N LEU A 441 3.09 -35.80 -15.58
CA LEU A 441 1.98 -35.78 -16.54
C LEU A 441 0.66 -35.24 -15.97
N PRO A 442 0.22 -35.60 -14.75
CA PRO A 442 -1.00 -35.04 -14.19
C PRO A 442 -0.97 -33.51 -14.16
N LEU A 443 0.17 -32.93 -13.76
CA LEU A 443 0.38 -31.49 -13.66
C LEU A 443 0.46 -30.82 -15.04
N LEU A 444 1.21 -31.43 -15.95
CA LEU A 444 1.37 -30.93 -17.32
C LEU A 444 0.03 -30.90 -18.08
N ARG A 445 -0.87 -31.87 -17.80
CA ARG A 445 -2.18 -31.99 -18.43
C ARG A 445 -3.22 -31.02 -17.87
N THR A 446 -3.13 -30.67 -16.60
CA THR A 446 -4.07 -29.73 -15.96
C THR A 446 -3.64 -28.26 -16.06
N ALA A 447 -2.42 -27.99 -16.53
CA ALA A 447 -1.94 -26.65 -16.80
C ALA A 447 -2.77 -25.92 -17.88
N ASP A 448 -2.81 -24.59 -17.79
CA ASP A 448 -3.40 -23.70 -18.80
C ASP A 448 -2.85 -24.01 -20.22
N PRO A 449 -3.65 -23.89 -21.30
CA PRO A 449 -3.22 -24.23 -22.66
C PRO A 449 -1.92 -23.55 -23.10
N VAL A 450 -1.68 -22.29 -22.71
CA VAL A 450 -0.47 -21.55 -23.09
C VAL A 450 0.76 -22.13 -22.39
N LEU A 451 0.66 -22.39 -21.08
CA LEU A 451 1.74 -23.01 -20.31
C LEU A 451 2.01 -24.44 -20.78
N ARG A 452 0.95 -25.19 -21.11
CA ARG A 452 1.05 -26.55 -21.65
C ARG A 452 1.83 -26.59 -22.96
N ASP A 453 1.59 -25.64 -23.87
CA ASP A 453 2.35 -25.52 -25.12
C ASP A 453 3.83 -25.19 -24.86
N GLY A 454 4.09 -24.28 -23.91
CA GLY A 454 5.46 -23.98 -23.45
C GLY A 454 6.18 -25.21 -22.91
N TYR A 455 5.54 -25.96 -22.02
CA TYR A 455 6.10 -27.21 -21.48
C TYR A 455 6.29 -28.28 -22.57
N ALA A 456 5.38 -28.37 -23.53
CA ALA A 456 5.49 -29.29 -24.65
C ALA A 456 6.75 -29.00 -25.50
N ASP A 457 7.00 -27.73 -25.81
CA ASP A 457 8.18 -27.34 -26.58
C ASP A 457 9.47 -27.53 -25.77
N LEU A 458 9.45 -27.26 -24.45
CA LEU A 458 10.57 -27.55 -23.55
C LEU A 458 10.92 -29.05 -23.53
N ILE A 459 9.93 -29.93 -23.31
CA ILE A 459 10.10 -31.39 -23.32
C ILE A 459 10.67 -31.87 -24.67
N LYS A 460 10.10 -31.37 -25.77
CA LYS A 460 10.52 -31.69 -27.13
C LYS A 460 11.99 -31.33 -27.36
N ARG A 461 12.39 -30.08 -27.05
CA ARG A 461 13.75 -29.58 -27.26
C ARG A 461 14.75 -30.30 -26.36
N ARG A 462 14.46 -30.38 -25.06
CA ARG A 462 15.38 -30.91 -24.04
C ARG A 462 15.67 -32.39 -24.24
N PHE A 463 14.62 -33.19 -24.43
CA PHE A 463 14.76 -34.64 -24.55
C PHE A 463 14.75 -35.13 -25.99
N LYS A 464 14.82 -34.24 -26.99
CA LYS A 464 14.87 -34.57 -28.42
C LYS A 464 13.76 -35.57 -28.81
N LEU A 465 12.53 -35.29 -28.37
CA LEU A 465 11.35 -36.12 -28.67
C LEU A 465 10.62 -35.56 -29.89
N ARG A 466 9.87 -36.42 -30.60
CA ARG A 466 9.01 -35.97 -31.72
C ARG A 466 7.82 -35.19 -31.18
N ALA A 467 7.38 -34.16 -31.89
CA ALA A 467 6.22 -33.35 -31.52
C ALA A 467 4.95 -34.21 -31.31
N GLN A 468 4.74 -35.21 -32.17
CA GLN A 468 3.63 -36.16 -32.01
C GLN A 468 3.69 -36.94 -30.69
N THR A 469 4.87 -37.44 -30.31
CA THR A 469 5.06 -38.17 -29.04
C THR A 469 4.74 -37.30 -27.83
N VAL A 470 5.14 -36.03 -27.85
CA VAL A 470 4.84 -35.09 -26.77
C VAL A 470 3.33 -34.77 -26.72
N ARG A 471 2.69 -34.58 -27.88
CA ARG A 471 1.23 -34.40 -27.96
C ARG A 471 0.47 -35.61 -27.41
N GLU A 472 0.90 -36.82 -27.73
CA GLU A 472 0.30 -38.06 -27.20
C GLU A 472 0.47 -38.19 -25.68
N LEU A 473 1.65 -37.81 -25.14
CA LEU A 473 1.90 -37.78 -23.70
C LEU A 473 0.99 -36.79 -22.97
N LEU A 474 0.81 -35.59 -23.53
CA LEU A 474 0.01 -34.50 -22.95
C LEU A 474 -1.50 -34.63 -23.21
N ARG A 475 -1.94 -35.59 -24.02
CA ARG A 475 -3.36 -35.89 -24.20
C ARG A 475 -3.87 -36.66 -22.98
N GLU A 476 -5.02 -36.28 -22.44
CA GLU A 476 -5.70 -37.10 -21.43
C GLU A 476 -5.98 -38.50 -22.00
N PRO A 477 -5.80 -39.58 -21.22
CA PRO A 477 -6.30 -40.87 -21.63
C PRO A 477 -7.82 -40.74 -21.80
N PRO A 478 -8.40 -41.14 -22.93
CA PRO A 478 -9.83 -41.04 -23.11
C PRO A 478 -10.52 -41.83 -22.00
N ALA A 479 -11.42 -41.17 -21.25
CA ALA A 479 -12.43 -41.87 -20.48
C ALA A 479 -13.19 -42.77 -21.47
N ASP A 480 -13.21 -44.07 -21.16
CA ASP A 480 -13.70 -45.16 -22.00
C ASP A 480 -14.99 -44.79 -22.75
N ARG A 481 -14.84 -44.36 -24.00
CA ARG A 481 -15.93 -44.15 -24.96
C ARG A 481 -15.43 -44.48 -26.36
N GLY A 482 -15.73 -45.71 -26.76
CA GLY A 482 -16.34 -46.05 -28.04
C GLY A 482 -15.68 -45.48 -29.30
N ALA A 483 -14.95 -46.36 -29.97
CA ALA A 483 -14.43 -46.23 -31.33
C ALA A 483 -15.28 -45.36 -32.28
N ARG A 484 -14.61 -44.46 -33.02
CA ARG A 484 -14.98 -44.07 -34.38
C ARG A 484 -13.74 -43.67 -35.18
N LYS A 485 -13.50 -44.44 -36.24
CA LYS A 485 -12.66 -44.10 -37.41
C LYS A 485 -13.22 -42.84 -38.09
N ASN A 486 -12.36 -41.95 -38.59
CA ASN A 486 -12.06 -41.87 -40.04
C ASN A 486 -11.00 -40.80 -40.36
N THR A 487 -10.14 -41.17 -41.33
CA THR A 487 -9.56 -40.41 -42.47
C THR A 487 -9.12 -38.96 -42.23
N GLY A 488 -7.88 -38.54 -42.49
CA GLY A 488 -7.03 -38.81 -43.64
C GLY A 488 -6.77 -37.47 -44.34
N ASP A 489 -5.49 -37.08 -44.44
CA ASP A 489 -4.84 -36.38 -45.56
C ASP A 489 -3.72 -35.46 -45.07
N ASP A 490 -2.50 -35.88 -45.44
CA ASP A 490 -1.27 -35.11 -45.45
C ASP A 490 -1.32 -34.13 -46.63
N GLU A 491 -1.04 -32.84 -46.41
CA GLU A 491 -0.41 -32.01 -47.42
C GLU A 491 0.67 -31.14 -46.78
N ASP A 492 1.86 -31.37 -47.32
CA ASP A 492 3.14 -30.67 -47.14
C ASP A 492 3.07 -29.37 -47.94
N ASP A 493 3.40 -28.23 -47.34
CA ASP A 493 3.89 -27.10 -48.14
C ASP A 493 4.90 -26.27 -47.38
N GLY A 494 6.07 -26.16 -47.98
CA GLY A 494 7.22 -25.44 -47.47
C GLY A 494 7.41 -24.10 -48.17
N GLY A 495 8.08 -23.19 -47.47
CA GLY A 495 8.81 -22.09 -48.09
C GLY A 495 8.16 -20.71 -48.02
N ALA A 496 8.83 -19.80 -47.32
CA ALA A 496 9.40 -18.57 -47.88
C ALA A 496 9.61 -17.52 -46.77
N GLU A 497 10.87 -17.18 -46.52
CA GLU A 497 11.23 -15.90 -45.91
C GLU A 497 10.92 -14.75 -46.88
N PRO A 498 10.50 -13.58 -46.39
CA PRO A 498 10.75 -12.33 -47.10
C PRO A 498 11.56 -11.33 -46.26
N GLN A 499 12.56 -10.74 -46.93
CA GLN A 499 13.35 -9.59 -46.54
C GLN A 499 12.62 -8.26 -46.89
N GLY A 500 12.86 -7.20 -46.11
CA GLY A 500 12.58 -5.80 -46.46
C GLY A 500 12.43 -4.88 -45.22
N PRO A 501 13.15 -3.74 -45.11
CA PRO A 501 13.27 -2.98 -43.87
C PRO A 501 12.11 -1.99 -43.69
N GLY A 502 11.08 -2.36 -42.94
CA GLY A 502 10.18 -1.37 -42.35
C GLY A 502 10.92 -0.62 -41.24
N LEU A 503 11.01 0.70 -41.34
CA LEU A 503 11.57 1.55 -40.28
C LEU A 503 10.82 1.26 -38.97
N LYS A 504 11.54 0.79 -37.96
CA LYS A 504 11.02 0.47 -36.64
C LYS A 504 10.31 1.70 -36.06
N GLY A 505 8.98 1.62 -35.87
CA GLY A 505 8.19 2.68 -35.24
C GLY A 505 7.42 3.64 -36.15
N GLU A 506 7.35 3.39 -37.47
CA GLU A 506 6.52 4.20 -38.37
C GLU A 506 5.03 4.13 -37.98
N VAL A 507 4.34 5.29 -38.01
CA VAL A 507 2.93 5.45 -37.67
C VAL A 507 2.28 6.37 -38.70
N LEU A 508 1.08 6.01 -39.12
CA LEU A 508 0.21 6.80 -39.97
C LEU A 508 -1.01 7.25 -39.16
N GLU A 509 -1.59 8.37 -39.54
CA GLU A 509 -2.73 9.00 -38.87
C GLU A 509 -3.93 9.04 -39.79
N ASP A 510 -5.09 8.67 -39.26
CA ASP A 510 -6.41 8.90 -39.83
C ASP A 510 -7.15 9.93 -38.95
N THR A 511 -8.38 10.27 -39.31
CA THR A 511 -9.22 11.31 -38.71
C THR A 511 -9.42 11.12 -37.20
N ASP A 512 -9.51 9.87 -36.73
CA ASP A 512 -9.87 9.51 -35.36
C ASP A 512 -8.99 8.42 -34.74
N HIS A 513 -7.95 7.95 -35.44
CA HIS A 513 -7.04 6.93 -34.93
C HIS A 513 -5.67 6.92 -35.63
N TYR A 514 -4.72 6.21 -35.02
CA TYR A 514 -3.40 5.92 -35.58
C TYR A 514 -3.35 4.45 -36.03
N TYR A 515 -2.61 4.18 -37.11
CA TYR A 515 -2.43 2.84 -37.66
C TYR A 515 -1.00 2.65 -38.19
N ILE A 516 -0.63 1.39 -38.42
CA ILE A 516 0.64 0.98 -39.04
C ILE A 516 0.37 0.10 -40.25
N LEU A 517 1.34 -0.08 -41.13
CA LEU A 517 1.25 -1.04 -42.21
C LEU A 517 1.77 -2.41 -41.76
N GLY A 518 0.93 -3.43 -41.87
CA GLY A 518 1.26 -4.83 -41.62
C GLY A 518 2.16 -5.42 -42.70
N ARG A 519 2.50 -6.71 -42.56
CA ARG A 519 3.52 -7.37 -43.41
C ARG A 519 3.13 -7.45 -44.89
N ARG A 520 1.84 -7.33 -45.22
CA ARG A 520 1.32 -7.34 -46.60
C ARG A 520 0.80 -5.96 -47.02
N GLY A 521 1.14 -4.90 -46.28
CA GLY A 521 0.68 -3.53 -46.53
C GLY A 521 -0.74 -3.23 -46.06
N GLU A 522 -1.37 -4.13 -45.30
CA GLU A 522 -2.68 -3.93 -44.69
C GLU A 522 -2.61 -2.93 -43.52
N PRO A 523 -3.57 -1.99 -43.38
CA PRO A 523 -3.60 -1.11 -42.22
C PRO A 523 -3.96 -1.88 -40.95
N VAL A 524 -3.16 -1.72 -39.91
CA VAL A 524 -3.38 -2.27 -38.56
C VAL A 524 -3.56 -1.12 -37.60
N THR A 525 -4.79 -0.92 -37.12
CA THR A 525 -5.13 0.13 -36.16
C THR A 525 -4.42 -0.10 -34.82
N ILE A 526 -3.74 0.93 -34.32
CA ILE A 526 -2.96 0.89 -33.07
C ILE A 526 -3.51 1.80 -31.97
N SER A 527 -4.50 2.65 -32.26
CA SER A 527 -5.23 3.44 -31.27
C SER A 527 -6.72 3.50 -31.56
N THR A 528 -7.53 3.90 -30.57
CA THR A 528 -8.94 4.27 -30.76
C THR A 528 -9.16 5.78 -30.63
N PHE A 529 -8.11 6.57 -30.87
CA PHE A 529 -8.12 8.02 -30.77
C PHE A 529 -7.02 8.65 -31.65
N ALA A 530 -7.27 9.90 -32.07
CA ALA A 530 -6.28 10.80 -32.66
C ALA A 530 -6.07 12.03 -31.75
N LEU A 531 -4.91 12.66 -31.89
CA LEU A 531 -4.50 13.81 -31.08
C LEU A 531 -4.35 15.05 -31.97
N GLU A 532 -5.05 16.12 -31.61
CA GLU A 532 -4.88 17.44 -32.23
C GLU A 532 -4.14 18.35 -31.25
N PRO A 533 -2.85 18.68 -31.49
CA PRO A 533 -2.13 19.55 -30.57
C PRO A 533 -2.73 20.95 -30.60
N VAL A 534 -2.93 21.53 -29.43
CA VAL A 534 -3.51 22.87 -29.25
C VAL A 534 -2.42 23.90 -28.99
N ARG A 535 -1.39 23.53 -28.23
CA ARG A 535 -0.24 24.38 -27.89
C ARG A 535 0.94 23.57 -27.38
N ARG A 536 2.13 24.17 -27.45
CA ARG A 536 3.36 23.66 -26.82
C ARG A 536 3.77 24.57 -25.68
N ILE A 537 4.22 23.99 -24.58
CA ILE A 537 4.66 24.73 -23.39
C ILE A 537 6.09 24.30 -23.09
N ALA A 538 7.03 25.23 -23.25
CA ALA A 538 8.44 24.98 -22.95
C ALA A 538 8.72 25.19 -21.46
N THR A 539 9.27 24.18 -20.79
CA THR A 539 9.69 24.25 -19.38
C THR A 539 11.16 23.86 -19.24
N ASP A 540 11.75 24.12 -18.07
CA ASP A 540 13.13 23.68 -17.77
C ASP A 540 13.27 22.14 -17.76
N GLU A 541 12.17 21.39 -17.55
CA GLU A 541 12.15 19.93 -17.55
C GLU A 541 11.85 19.32 -18.94
N GLY A 542 11.56 20.16 -19.94
CA GLY A 542 11.25 19.77 -21.32
C GLY A 542 9.90 20.28 -21.83
N ASP A 543 9.59 19.95 -23.08
CA ASP A 543 8.37 20.40 -23.75
C ASP A 543 7.15 19.59 -23.31
N ILE A 544 6.06 20.31 -23.06
CA ILE A 544 4.73 19.77 -22.80
C ILE A 544 3.84 20.08 -24.00
N ILE A 545 3.03 19.10 -24.42
CA ILE A 545 2.04 19.27 -25.48
C ILE A 545 0.65 19.21 -24.85
N ASP A 546 -0.12 20.29 -24.94
CA ASP A 546 -1.56 20.21 -24.68
C ASP A 546 -2.25 19.84 -26.00
N ALA A 547 -3.11 18.83 -25.99
CA ALA A 547 -3.81 18.34 -27.18
C ALA A 547 -5.27 17.98 -26.89
N ASP A 548 -6.12 18.16 -27.88
CA ASP A 548 -7.47 17.62 -27.89
C ASP A 548 -7.43 16.17 -28.35
N VAL A 549 -8.07 15.27 -27.61
CA VAL A 549 -8.12 13.83 -27.92
C VAL A 549 -9.48 13.50 -28.48
N THR A 550 -9.56 13.13 -29.76
CA THR A 550 -10.79 12.71 -30.41
C THR A 550 -10.79 11.20 -30.55
N THR A 551 -11.78 10.53 -29.96
CA THR A 551 -11.92 9.07 -29.99
C THR A 551 -12.75 8.60 -31.18
N THR A 552 -12.58 7.34 -31.58
CA THR A 552 -13.37 6.71 -32.66
C THR A 552 -14.88 6.62 -32.35
N CYS A 553 -15.28 6.74 -31.08
CA CYS A 553 -16.68 6.84 -30.67
C CYS A 553 -17.24 8.28 -30.73
N GLY A 554 -16.47 9.24 -31.25
CA GLY A 554 -16.88 10.62 -31.47
C GLY A 554 -16.81 11.54 -30.24
N ARG A 555 -16.13 11.13 -29.16
CA ARG A 555 -15.94 11.97 -27.97
C ARG A 555 -14.63 12.76 -28.09
N THR A 556 -14.68 14.04 -27.75
CA THR A 556 -13.50 14.91 -27.71
C THR A 556 -13.19 15.32 -26.27
N TYR A 557 -11.96 15.04 -25.84
CA TYR A 557 -11.43 15.45 -24.54
C TYR A 557 -10.48 16.60 -24.77
N ARG A 558 -10.85 17.81 -24.33
CA ARG A 558 -10.11 19.02 -24.66
C ARG A 558 -8.96 19.30 -23.69
N GLY A 559 -7.86 19.82 -24.23
CA GLY A 559 -6.72 20.31 -23.45
C GLY A 559 -6.05 19.25 -22.57
N VAL A 560 -5.98 18.00 -23.04
CA VAL A 560 -5.26 16.93 -22.34
C VAL A 560 -3.77 17.23 -22.40
N ARG A 561 -3.13 17.24 -21.23
CA ARG A 561 -1.72 17.62 -21.08
C ARG A 561 -0.80 16.41 -21.17
N PHE A 562 0.08 16.40 -22.16
CA PHE A 562 1.09 15.38 -22.40
C PHE A 562 2.49 15.91 -22.03
N PRO A 563 3.00 15.62 -20.82
CA PRO A 563 4.38 15.93 -20.46
C PRO A 563 5.37 15.13 -21.31
N ARG A 564 6.64 15.56 -21.34
CA ARG A 564 7.68 14.94 -22.17
C ARG A 564 7.81 13.42 -21.95
N ASP A 565 7.71 12.97 -20.70
CA ASP A 565 7.85 11.56 -20.31
C ASP A 565 6.68 10.68 -20.78
N ALA A 566 5.50 11.27 -21.05
CA ALA A 566 4.35 10.56 -21.63
C ALA A 566 4.71 9.82 -22.93
N TRP A 567 5.68 10.36 -23.66
CA TRP A 567 6.10 9.82 -24.95
C TRP A 567 7.16 8.72 -24.85
N HIS A 568 7.73 8.45 -23.66
CA HIS A 568 8.85 7.52 -23.53
C HIS A 568 8.48 6.04 -23.74
N SER A 569 7.25 5.64 -23.37
CA SER A 569 6.77 4.27 -23.59
C SER A 569 5.24 4.19 -23.56
N LYS A 570 4.68 3.07 -24.04
CA LYS A 570 3.26 2.74 -23.95
C LYS A 570 2.71 2.93 -22.54
N ARG A 571 3.48 2.50 -21.52
CA ARG A 571 3.08 2.64 -20.11
C ARG A 571 2.95 4.10 -19.70
N HIS A 572 3.84 4.99 -20.17
CA HIS A 572 3.78 6.42 -19.83
C HIS A 572 2.62 7.11 -20.54
N LEU A 573 2.41 6.81 -21.82
CA LEU A 573 1.29 7.34 -22.61
C LEU A 573 -0.06 6.98 -21.97
N LEU A 574 -0.24 5.72 -21.57
CA LEU A 574 -1.46 5.24 -20.91
C LEU A 574 -1.73 5.85 -19.53
N ARG A 575 -0.74 6.46 -18.86
CA ARG A 575 -0.99 7.20 -17.61
C ARG A 575 -1.68 8.54 -17.85
N VAL A 576 -1.48 9.13 -19.02
CA VAL A 576 -2.12 10.38 -19.43
C VAL A 576 -3.53 10.10 -19.97
N LEU A 577 -3.69 9.01 -20.71
CA LEU A 577 -4.95 8.56 -21.30
C LEU A 577 -5.81 7.81 -20.27
N LYS A 578 -6.64 8.54 -19.53
CA LYS A 578 -7.40 7.98 -18.38
C LYS A 578 -8.77 7.38 -18.72
N SER A 579 -9.23 7.51 -19.97
CA SER A 579 -10.54 7.01 -20.40
C SER A 579 -10.45 5.61 -21.02
N ALA A 580 -11.46 4.78 -20.77
CA ALA A 580 -11.60 3.47 -21.44
C ALA A 580 -11.79 3.59 -22.96
N ASP A 581 -12.22 4.77 -23.45
CA ASP A 581 -12.37 5.05 -24.88
C ASP A 581 -11.02 5.28 -25.60
N MET A 582 -9.92 5.43 -24.85
CA MET A 582 -8.58 5.76 -25.37
C MET A 582 -7.64 4.55 -25.30
N LEU A 583 -7.91 3.53 -26.10
CA LEU A 583 -7.10 2.31 -26.16
C LEU A 583 -5.87 2.52 -27.04
N TRP A 584 -4.76 1.94 -26.60
CA TRP A 584 -3.49 1.90 -27.35
C TRP A 584 -2.95 0.47 -27.42
N THR A 585 -2.85 -0.06 -28.63
CA THR A 585 -2.31 -1.40 -28.92
C THR A 585 -0.92 -1.36 -29.55
N GLY A 586 -0.44 -0.18 -29.98
CA GLY A 586 0.91 0.02 -30.54
C GLY A 586 2.06 -0.27 -29.58
N SER A 587 3.28 -0.40 -30.14
CA SER A 587 4.53 -0.62 -29.40
C SER A 587 5.12 0.69 -28.83
N ASP A 588 6.20 0.58 -28.04
CA ASP A 588 6.94 1.75 -27.54
C ASP A 588 7.55 2.59 -28.69
N ASP A 589 8.04 1.94 -29.75
CA ASP A 589 8.57 2.66 -30.92
C ASP A 589 7.45 3.44 -31.65
N ASN A 590 6.21 2.92 -31.64
CA ASN A 590 5.07 3.62 -32.25
C ASN A 590 4.66 4.86 -31.44
N VAL A 591 4.92 4.91 -30.12
CA VAL A 591 4.68 6.11 -29.31
C VAL A 591 5.58 7.26 -29.81
N GLN A 592 6.84 6.96 -30.15
CA GLN A 592 7.75 7.93 -30.75
C GLN A 592 7.30 8.35 -32.16
N GLY A 593 6.72 7.41 -32.93
CA GLY A 593 6.10 7.71 -34.22
C GLY A 593 4.97 8.74 -34.13
N VAL A 594 4.06 8.60 -33.15
CA VAL A 594 3.00 9.61 -32.91
C VAL A 594 3.60 10.95 -32.48
N LEU A 595 4.58 10.94 -31.57
CA LEU A 595 5.25 12.18 -31.18
C LEU A 595 5.88 12.90 -32.38
N LYS A 596 6.47 12.17 -33.33
CA LYS A 596 7.01 12.75 -34.56
C LYS A 596 5.92 13.46 -35.38
N LEU A 597 4.76 12.82 -35.58
CA LEU A 597 3.63 13.43 -36.29
C LEU A 597 3.15 14.71 -35.59
N LEU A 598 3.04 14.69 -34.26
CA LEU A 598 2.66 15.87 -33.49
C LEU A 598 3.73 16.96 -33.51
N ALA A 599 5.01 16.58 -33.58
CA ALA A 599 6.15 17.50 -33.63
C ALA A 599 6.17 18.33 -34.94
N GLU A 600 5.60 17.82 -36.02
CA GLU A 600 5.52 18.50 -37.32
C GLU A 600 4.40 19.53 -37.40
N ARG A 601 3.44 19.53 -36.45
CA ARG A 601 2.31 20.47 -36.43
C ARG A 601 2.70 21.81 -35.81
N GLU A 602 2.39 22.91 -36.49
CA GLU A 602 2.58 24.27 -35.97
C GLU A 602 1.45 24.64 -35.01
N VAL A 603 1.80 24.90 -33.75
CA VAL A 603 0.87 25.32 -32.70
C VAL A 603 1.50 26.45 -31.87
N PRO A 604 0.70 27.30 -31.20
CA PRO A 604 1.23 28.34 -30.31
C PRO A 604 2.22 27.77 -29.29
N ALA A 605 3.36 28.44 -29.14
CA ALA A 605 4.40 28.09 -28.18
C ALA A 605 4.37 29.07 -27.00
N LEU A 606 4.17 28.55 -25.80
CA LEU A 606 4.14 29.28 -24.54
C LEU A 606 5.36 28.93 -23.70
N ARG A 607 5.77 29.86 -22.84
CA ARG A 607 6.76 29.61 -21.79
C ARG A 607 6.06 29.12 -20.53
N GLY A 608 6.40 27.92 -20.08
CA GLY A 608 5.89 27.36 -18.84
C GLY A 608 6.73 27.79 -17.63
N ILE A 609 6.05 28.28 -16.60
CA ILE A 609 6.66 28.65 -15.32
C ILE A 609 6.09 27.75 -14.23
N THR A 610 6.95 27.06 -13.49
CA THR A 610 6.56 26.10 -12.45
C THR A 610 6.47 26.71 -11.05
N ASN A 611 7.02 27.91 -10.85
CA ASN A 611 7.03 28.61 -9.58
C ASN A 611 5.95 29.69 -9.54
N LEU A 612 5.25 29.77 -8.40
CA LEU A 612 4.28 30.83 -8.14
C LEU A 612 4.94 32.17 -7.81
N GLY A 613 4.27 33.24 -8.25
CA GLY A 613 4.52 34.62 -7.91
C GLY A 613 5.56 35.32 -8.81
N TYR A 614 6.37 36.21 -8.23
CA TYR A 614 7.29 37.09 -8.94
C TYR A 614 8.31 36.32 -9.79
N VAL A 615 8.36 36.69 -11.06
CA VAL A 615 9.38 36.32 -12.05
C VAL A 615 9.73 37.56 -12.87
N GLU A 616 10.98 37.65 -13.32
CA GLU A 616 11.41 38.72 -14.23
C GLU A 616 11.67 38.12 -15.61
N LEU A 617 10.82 38.47 -16.59
CA LEU A 617 10.90 37.96 -17.96
C LEU A 617 11.17 39.14 -18.90
N GLY A 618 12.26 39.06 -19.67
CA GLY A 618 12.64 40.14 -20.59
C GLY A 618 12.94 41.49 -19.91
N GLY A 619 13.22 41.49 -18.60
CA GLY A 619 13.41 42.70 -17.79
C GLY A 619 12.11 43.27 -17.20
N GLU A 620 10.96 42.70 -17.53
CA GLU A 620 9.66 43.10 -16.98
C GLU A 620 9.26 42.21 -15.79
N PRO A 621 8.82 42.80 -14.66
CA PRO A 621 8.32 42.03 -13.52
C PRO A 621 6.92 41.51 -13.82
N LEU A 622 6.76 40.20 -13.67
CA LEU A 622 5.48 39.51 -13.82
C LEU A 622 5.19 38.69 -12.57
N TRP A 623 3.91 38.57 -12.26
CA TRP A 623 3.41 37.74 -11.17
C TRP A 623 2.62 36.58 -11.75
N VAL A 624 3.17 35.37 -11.63
CA VAL A 624 2.56 34.16 -12.21
C VAL A 624 1.68 33.47 -11.16
N VAL A 625 0.41 33.30 -11.47
CA VAL A 625 -0.56 32.56 -10.65
C VAL A 625 -1.29 31.52 -11.52
N PRO A 626 -2.04 30.58 -10.94
CA PRO A 626 -2.84 29.66 -11.76
C PRO A 626 -3.78 30.44 -12.68
N GLU A 627 -3.74 30.10 -13.97
CA GLU A 627 -4.64 30.63 -15.01
C GLU A 627 -4.55 32.14 -15.29
N SER A 628 -3.61 32.88 -14.68
CA SER A 628 -3.44 34.31 -14.94
C SER A 628 -1.99 34.78 -14.69
N VAL A 629 -1.62 35.88 -15.33
CA VAL A 629 -0.38 36.60 -15.05
C VAL A 629 -0.72 38.05 -14.72
N VAL A 630 -0.09 38.59 -13.68
CA VAL A 630 -0.25 39.99 -13.27
C VAL A 630 0.99 40.77 -13.70
N GLY A 631 0.80 41.67 -14.67
CA GLY A 631 1.82 42.61 -15.11
C GLY A 631 1.50 44.04 -14.68
N ARG A 632 2.24 45.01 -15.23
CA ARG A 632 2.01 46.45 -14.97
C ARG A 632 0.58 46.92 -15.29
N GLY A 633 -0.07 46.29 -16.26
CA GLY A 633 -1.44 46.60 -16.69
C GLY A 633 -2.54 45.93 -15.87
N GLY A 634 -2.19 45.16 -14.83
CA GLY A 634 -3.12 44.34 -14.06
C GLY A 634 -3.08 42.87 -14.45
N ALA A 635 -4.08 42.11 -13.98
CA ALA A 635 -4.24 40.70 -14.29
C ALA A 635 -4.72 40.51 -15.73
N THR A 636 -4.02 39.67 -16.48
CA THR A 636 -4.40 39.30 -17.85
C THR A 636 -4.38 37.78 -17.99
N LEU A 637 -5.07 37.28 -19.02
CA LEU A 637 -4.91 35.90 -19.43
C LEU A 637 -3.51 35.71 -20.04
N PRO A 638 -2.93 34.51 -19.90
CA PRO A 638 -1.60 34.23 -20.40
C PRO A 638 -1.60 33.98 -21.91
N ASP A 639 -1.11 34.95 -22.69
CA ASP A 639 -0.94 34.82 -24.15
C ASP A 639 0.40 34.16 -24.54
N ASP A 640 1.43 34.30 -23.70
CA ASP A 640 2.81 33.85 -23.96
C ASP A 640 3.46 33.09 -22.79
N VAL A 641 2.95 33.22 -21.56
CA VAL A 641 3.53 32.64 -20.34
C VAL A 641 2.47 31.94 -19.51
N LEU A 642 2.61 30.65 -19.21
CA LEU A 642 1.62 29.85 -18.47
C LEU A 642 2.20 29.26 -17.18
N PHE A 643 1.42 29.22 -16.11
CA PHE A 643 1.74 28.41 -14.93
C PHE A 643 1.62 26.91 -15.23
N VAL A 644 2.62 26.13 -14.83
CA VAL A 644 2.64 24.67 -14.97
C VAL A 644 2.73 24.02 -13.59
N ASP A 645 1.71 23.24 -13.24
CA ASP A 645 1.68 22.47 -11.99
C ASP A 645 2.88 21.49 -11.92
N ALA A 646 3.71 21.65 -10.89
CA ALA A 646 4.90 20.81 -10.62
C ALA A 646 4.66 19.74 -9.53
N GLY A 647 3.38 19.47 -9.20
CA GLY A 647 2.92 18.45 -8.26
C GLY A 647 2.84 18.91 -6.80
N ASP A 648 2.81 20.21 -6.52
CA ASP A 648 2.70 20.75 -5.15
C ASP A 648 1.24 21.06 -4.78
N ALA A 649 1.00 21.48 -3.53
CA ALA A 649 -0.35 21.73 -3.02
C ALA A 649 -0.69 23.23 -2.91
N LEU A 650 0.29 24.15 -3.00
CA LEU A 650 0.06 25.57 -2.74
C LEU A 650 -0.79 26.21 -3.83
N HIS A 651 -0.50 25.93 -5.10
CA HIS A 651 -1.25 26.50 -6.23
C HIS A 651 -2.75 26.15 -6.17
N LYS A 652 -3.12 24.99 -5.62
CA LYS A 652 -4.51 24.53 -5.45
C LYS A 652 -5.29 25.34 -4.43
N ARG A 653 -4.59 26.05 -3.53
CA ARG A 653 -5.18 26.89 -2.49
C ARG A 653 -5.35 28.35 -2.93
N LEU A 654 -4.75 28.73 -4.07
CA LEU A 654 -4.91 30.05 -4.67
C LEU A 654 -6.21 30.12 -5.46
N ARG A 655 -6.92 31.24 -5.35
CA ARG A 655 -8.06 31.54 -6.21
C ARG A 655 -7.64 32.31 -7.46
N PRO A 656 -8.36 32.12 -8.58
CA PRO A 656 -8.24 33.00 -9.74
C PRO A 656 -8.48 34.46 -9.34
N LEU A 657 -7.75 35.37 -9.99
CA LEU A 657 -7.95 36.80 -9.84
C LEU A 657 -9.11 37.23 -10.75
N ASP A 658 -10.28 37.45 -10.17
CA ASP A 658 -11.36 38.13 -10.87
C ASP A 658 -11.01 39.62 -11.03
N PRO A 659 -11.35 40.27 -12.16
CA PRO A 659 -11.21 41.71 -12.30
C PRO A 659 -12.02 42.42 -11.20
N ILE A 660 -11.33 43.13 -10.31
CA ILE A 660 -11.95 43.96 -9.26
C ILE A 660 -11.97 45.41 -9.74
N ASP A 661 -13.09 46.11 -9.53
CA ASP A 661 -13.18 47.55 -9.77
C ASP A 661 -12.16 48.28 -8.87
N PRO A 662 -11.23 49.08 -9.44
CA PRO A 662 -10.23 49.82 -8.67
C PRO A 662 -10.82 50.69 -7.54
N ALA A 663 -12.04 51.20 -7.70
CA ALA A 663 -12.71 51.97 -6.66
C ALA A 663 -13.13 51.09 -5.47
N VAL A 664 -13.58 49.87 -5.73
CA VAL A 664 -13.93 48.88 -4.70
C VAL A 664 -12.68 48.40 -3.96
N GLU A 665 -11.58 48.17 -4.68
CA GLU A 665 -10.29 47.83 -4.10
C GLU A 665 -9.79 48.94 -3.16
N ALA A 666 -9.77 50.20 -3.62
CA ALA A 666 -9.34 51.34 -2.82
C ALA A 666 -10.20 51.54 -1.57
N ALA A 667 -11.53 51.39 -1.68
CA ALA A 667 -12.45 51.48 -0.54
C ALA A 667 -12.22 50.35 0.46
N THR A 668 -11.99 49.12 -0.01
CA THR A 668 -11.69 47.96 0.83
C THR A 668 -10.36 48.15 1.56
N ALA A 669 -9.32 48.60 0.86
CA ALA A 669 -8.01 48.88 1.45
C ALA A 669 -8.09 49.95 2.55
N ALA A 670 -8.84 51.04 2.32
CA ALA A 670 -9.06 52.10 3.31
C ALA A 670 -9.75 51.60 4.59
N LEU A 671 -10.59 50.56 4.49
CA LEU A 671 -11.26 49.94 5.63
C LEU A 671 -10.34 48.94 6.37
N VAL A 672 -9.59 48.12 5.62
CA VAL A 672 -8.83 46.99 6.15
C VAL A 672 -7.49 47.42 6.72
N LEU A 673 -6.73 48.28 6.03
CA LEU A 673 -5.35 48.63 6.40
C LEU A 673 -5.23 49.21 7.82
N PRO A 674 -6.09 50.15 8.28
CA PRO A 674 -5.99 50.66 9.65
C PRO A 674 -6.24 49.57 10.70
N LYS A 675 -7.15 48.65 10.42
CA LYS A 675 -7.52 47.55 11.34
C LYS A 675 -6.41 46.53 11.50
N LEU A 676 -5.54 46.36 10.50
CA LEU A 676 -4.40 45.45 10.61
C LEU A 676 -3.48 45.80 11.78
N LEU A 677 -3.32 47.09 12.10
CA LEU A 677 -2.52 47.55 13.24
C LEU A 677 -3.21 47.35 14.59
N GLU A 678 -4.51 47.09 14.60
CA GLU A 678 -5.34 46.89 15.80
C GLU A 678 -5.50 45.41 16.18
N LEU A 679 -5.01 44.48 15.35
CA LEU A 679 -5.18 43.03 15.54
C LEU A 679 -4.39 42.48 16.74
N ASN A 680 -3.27 43.11 17.09
CA ASN A 680 -2.42 42.72 18.20
C ASN A 680 -1.56 43.91 18.67
N THR A 681 -0.68 43.70 19.65
CA THR A 681 0.24 44.78 20.05
C THR A 681 1.24 45.09 18.92
N PRO A 682 1.72 46.34 18.81
CA PRO A 682 2.67 46.74 17.78
C PRO A 682 3.91 45.83 17.67
N GLU A 683 4.42 45.35 18.81
CA GLU A 683 5.61 44.50 18.88
C GLU A 683 5.40 43.14 18.21
N VAL A 684 4.16 42.64 18.18
CA VAL A 684 3.80 41.36 17.55
C VAL A 684 3.37 41.58 16.10
N ILE A 685 2.53 42.58 15.83
CA ILE A 685 1.89 42.72 14.52
C ILE A 685 2.80 43.37 13.48
N LEU A 686 3.69 44.29 13.86
CA LEU A 686 4.56 44.98 12.91
C LEU A 686 5.56 44.05 12.21
N PRO A 687 6.25 43.10 12.89
CA PRO A 687 7.09 42.12 12.21
C PRO A 687 6.32 41.23 11.24
N ILE A 688 5.11 40.79 11.63
CA ILE A 688 4.24 39.95 10.79
C ILE A 688 3.82 40.73 9.54
N LEU A 689 3.33 41.96 9.71
CA LEU A 689 2.97 42.85 8.60
C LEU A 689 4.15 43.09 7.66
N GLY A 690 5.29 43.53 8.20
CA GLY A 690 6.49 43.82 7.42
C GLY A 690 6.95 42.60 6.61
N TRP A 691 6.91 41.41 7.21
CA TRP A 691 7.30 40.18 6.53
C TRP A 691 6.30 39.78 5.44
N PHE A 692 4.99 39.81 5.70
CA PHE A 692 3.99 39.46 4.68
C PHE A 692 4.01 40.45 3.51
N PHE A 693 4.13 41.76 3.76
CA PHE A 693 4.19 42.75 2.67
C PHE A 693 5.53 42.75 1.90
N SER A 694 6.60 42.20 2.47
CA SER A 694 7.88 42.04 1.77
C SER A 694 8.00 40.71 1.01
N ALA A 695 7.23 39.68 1.39
CA ALA A 695 7.25 38.37 0.73
C ALA A 695 7.01 38.42 -0.79
N PRO A 696 6.09 39.26 -1.32
CA PRO A 696 5.91 39.41 -2.76
C PRO A 696 7.15 39.87 -3.52
N LEU A 697 8.05 40.55 -2.81
CA LEU A 697 9.28 41.12 -3.33
C LEU A 697 10.51 40.29 -2.95
N LYS A 698 10.33 39.10 -2.35
CA LYS A 698 11.41 38.22 -1.92
C LYS A 698 12.51 38.07 -2.98
N PRO A 699 12.23 37.81 -4.28
CA PRO A 699 13.29 37.65 -5.26
C PRO A 699 14.18 38.89 -5.44
N ARG A 700 13.60 40.10 -5.33
CA ARG A 700 14.37 41.35 -5.39
C ARG A 700 15.16 41.60 -4.11
N ILE A 701 14.55 41.36 -2.96
CA ILE A 701 15.20 41.49 -1.64
C ILE A 701 16.38 40.52 -1.54
N HIS A 702 16.16 39.27 -1.92
CA HIS A 702 17.18 38.22 -1.94
C HIS A 702 18.31 38.57 -2.92
N LYS A 703 18.01 39.06 -4.13
CA LYS A 703 19.03 39.55 -5.07
C LYS A 703 19.90 40.68 -4.48
N ALA A 704 19.33 41.52 -3.61
CA ALA A 704 20.04 42.63 -2.99
C ALA A 704 20.84 42.23 -1.73
N LEU A 705 20.28 41.34 -0.89
CA LEU A 705 20.82 41.00 0.43
C LEU A 705 21.49 39.62 0.50
N GLY A 706 21.28 38.76 -0.50
CA GLY A 706 21.72 37.37 -0.53
C GLY A 706 20.91 36.41 0.36
N HIS A 707 19.94 36.93 1.11
CA HIS A 707 19.11 36.15 2.02
C HIS A 707 17.71 36.75 2.17
N TYR A 708 16.78 35.97 2.73
CA TYR A 708 15.44 36.43 3.10
C TYR A 708 15.02 35.79 4.44
N PRO A 709 14.53 36.58 5.43
CA PRO A 709 14.25 36.09 6.77
C PRO A 709 13.07 35.11 6.79
N ILE A 710 13.08 34.19 7.75
CA ILE A 710 11.96 33.29 8.05
C ILE A 710 11.11 33.93 9.16
N LEU A 711 9.81 34.03 8.96
CA LEU A 711 8.91 34.51 10.00
C LEU A 711 8.57 33.36 10.94
N CYS A 712 8.89 33.49 12.22
CA CYS A 712 8.44 32.56 13.25
C CYS A 712 7.32 33.20 14.07
N VAL A 713 6.16 32.55 14.19
CA VAL A 713 5.03 32.98 15.02
C VAL A 713 4.79 31.93 16.11
N TRP A 714 5.15 32.23 17.35
CA TRP A 714 5.09 31.25 18.45
C TRP A 714 4.28 31.73 19.66
N GLY A 715 3.85 30.79 20.49
CA GLY A 715 3.00 31.05 21.65
C GLY A 715 2.13 29.86 22.05
N THR A 716 1.44 29.95 23.18
CA THR A 716 0.61 28.86 23.73
C THR A 716 -0.56 28.48 22.81
N GLN A 717 -1.13 27.28 22.99
CA GLN A 717 -2.33 26.88 22.28
C GLN A 717 -3.48 27.89 22.55
N GLY A 718 -4.27 28.21 21.51
CA GLY A 718 -5.36 29.18 21.61
C GLY A 718 -4.96 30.66 21.54
N SER A 719 -3.67 31.00 21.42
CA SER A 719 -3.19 32.40 21.28
C SER A 719 -3.52 33.07 19.94
N GLY A 720 -4.23 32.40 19.03
CA GLY A 720 -4.65 32.96 17.75
C GLY A 720 -3.58 33.03 16.66
N LYS A 721 -2.42 32.36 16.81
CA LYS A 721 -1.31 32.35 15.83
C LYS A 721 -1.77 31.92 14.43
N SER A 722 -2.40 30.75 14.36
CA SER A 722 -2.85 30.12 13.12
C SER A 722 -3.98 30.91 12.51
N SER A 723 -4.99 31.29 13.31
CA SER A 723 -6.11 32.15 12.89
C SER A 723 -5.62 33.48 12.33
N LEU A 724 -4.67 34.15 12.99
CA LEU A 724 -4.14 35.44 12.50
C LEU A 724 -3.54 35.28 11.09
N VAL A 725 -2.72 34.26 10.87
CA VAL A 725 -2.12 34.03 9.54
C VAL A 725 -3.17 33.59 8.52
N MET A 726 -4.02 32.64 8.87
CA MET A 726 -4.93 31.96 7.92
C MET A 726 -6.20 32.76 7.60
N GLU A 727 -6.71 33.55 8.54
CA GLU A 727 -7.95 34.31 8.37
C GLU A 727 -7.68 35.75 7.91
N VAL A 728 -6.48 36.28 8.17
CA VAL A 728 -6.12 37.66 7.80
C VAL A 728 -5.11 37.67 6.66
N PHE A 729 -3.92 37.09 6.84
CA PHE A 729 -2.81 37.30 5.92
C PHE A 729 -2.86 36.43 4.66
N TRP A 730 -3.16 35.14 4.78
CA TRP A 730 -3.32 34.25 3.62
C TRP A 730 -4.39 34.71 2.61
N PRO A 731 -5.57 35.19 3.05
CA PRO A 731 -6.56 35.74 2.14
C PRO A 731 -6.07 36.95 1.33
N LEU A 732 -5.15 37.76 1.86
CA LEU A 732 -4.52 38.87 1.12
C LEU A 732 -3.65 38.37 -0.05
N PHE A 733 -3.19 37.12 -0.01
CA PHE A 733 -2.48 36.45 -1.09
C PHE A 733 -3.39 35.63 -1.99
N GLY A 734 -4.71 35.71 -1.80
CA GLY A 734 -5.68 34.88 -2.54
C GLY A 734 -5.70 33.42 -2.09
N ILE A 735 -5.03 33.08 -0.98
CA ILE A 735 -5.01 31.73 -0.41
C ILE A 735 -6.26 31.54 0.45
N ARG A 736 -7.11 30.57 0.12
CA ARG A 736 -8.25 30.16 0.95
C ARG A 736 -8.12 28.69 1.32
N SER A 737 -7.65 28.43 2.53
CA SER A 737 -7.52 27.09 3.10
C SER A 737 -7.94 27.13 4.56
N ALA A 738 -8.72 26.14 4.99
CA ALA A 738 -9.07 25.96 6.40
C ALA A 738 -7.94 25.30 7.21
N GLU A 739 -6.86 24.85 6.54
CA GLU A 739 -5.77 24.12 7.17
C GLU A 739 -4.40 24.69 6.73
N PRO A 740 -3.45 24.88 7.66
CA PRO A 740 -2.07 25.22 7.33
C PRO A 740 -1.33 24.01 6.72
N PHE A 741 -0.09 24.17 6.27
CA PHE A 741 0.77 23.01 6.03
C PHE A 741 1.36 22.54 7.36
N SER A 742 1.59 21.24 7.56
CA SER A 742 2.13 20.74 8.85
C SER A 742 3.65 20.71 8.86
N ALA A 743 4.27 21.04 9.99
CA ALA A 743 5.70 20.83 10.21
C ALA A 743 6.11 19.35 10.15
N THR A 744 5.12 18.44 10.20
CA THR A 744 5.31 16.99 10.13
C THR A 744 5.12 16.39 8.74
N GLU A 745 4.92 17.22 7.71
CA GLU A 745 4.86 16.77 6.31
C GLU A 745 6.04 15.86 5.93
N THR A 746 5.82 14.98 4.95
CA THR A 746 6.91 14.13 4.45
C THR A 746 8.04 14.98 3.88
N GLU A 747 9.28 14.48 3.96
CA GLU A 747 10.46 15.21 3.43
C GLU A 747 10.26 15.65 1.97
N PHE A 748 9.66 14.79 1.14
CA PHE A 748 9.40 15.11 -0.26
C PHE A 748 8.29 16.16 -0.45
N ALA A 749 7.20 16.07 0.31
CA ALA A 749 6.12 17.05 0.23
C ALA A 749 6.62 18.44 0.66
N LEU A 750 7.40 18.50 1.75
CA LEU A 750 8.01 19.72 2.24
C LEU A 750 9.01 20.30 1.22
N LEU A 751 9.87 19.47 0.63
CA LEU A 751 10.82 19.88 -0.40
C LEU A 751 10.11 20.48 -1.64
N LYS A 752 9.04 19.82 -2.13
CA LYS A 752 8.24 20.31 -3.25
C LYS A 752 7.52 21.62 -2.91
N LEU A 753 6.93 21.71 -1.73
CA LEU A 753 6.24 22.92 -1.26
C LEU A 753 7.20 24.12 -1.14
N LEU A 754 8.39 23.92 -0.57
CA LEU A 754 9.37 24.98 -0.35
C LEU A 754 10.11 25.41 -1.64
N SER A 755 9.96 24.65 -2.72
CA SER A 755 10.50 24.96 -4.05
C SER A 755 9.45 25.41 -5.06
N SER A 756 8.15 25.41 -4.73
CA SER A 756 7.07 25.72 -5.68
C SER A 756 6.70 27.19 -5.81
N THR A 757 7.33 28.08 -5.03
CA THR A 757 7.01 29.51 -5.01
C THR A 757 8.24 30.35 -4.78
N ASN A 758 8.29 31.51 -5.43
CA ASN A 758 9.35 32.49 -5.27
C ASN A 758 8.95 33.65 -4.33
N SER A 759 7.65 33.81 -4.07
CA SER A 759 7.14 35.03 -3.41
C SER A 759 5.74 34.90 -2.79
N VAL A 760 4.97 33.85 -3.11
CA VAL A 760 3.76 33.49 -2.37
C VAL A 760 4.18 32.78 -1.07
N PRO A 761 3.77 33.27 0.12
CA PRO A 761 4.16 32.69 1.39
C PRO A 761 3.71 31.24 1.58
N VAL A 762 4.62 30.40 2.07
CA VAL A 762 4.31 29.09 2.62
C VAL A 762 4.17 29.23 4.14
N PHE A 763 3.01 28.84 4.67
CA PHE A 763 2.78 28.80 6.11
C PHE A 763 2.75 27.37 6.61
N ILE A 764 3.70 27.05 7.50
CA ILE A 764 3.83 25.77 8.18
C ILE A 764 3.45 25.98 9.64
N ASP A 765 2.51 25.21 10.15
CA ASP A 765 2.09 25.22 11.55
C ASP A 765 2.49 23.91 12.26
N GLU A 766 2.13 23.77 13.54
CA GLU A 766 2.42 22.61 14.38
C GLU A 766 3.92 22.37 14.62
N TYR A 767 4.73 23.43 14.60
CA TYR A 767 6.12 23.32 15.01
C TYR A 767 6.21 23.10 16.53
N LYS A 768 6.28 21.83 16.91
CA LYS A 768 6.42 21.35 18.29
C LYS A 768 7.73 20.57 18.42
N PRO A 769 8.89 21.25 18.56
CA PRO A 769 10.18 20.60 18.42
C PRO A 769 10.45 19.50 19.48
N PHE A 770 9.71 19.49 20.59
CA PHE A 770 9.78 18.45 21.63
C PHE A 770 8.99 17.19 21.29
N ASP A 771 7.88 17.33 20.56
CA ASP A 771 6.99 16.22 20.17
C ASP A 771 7.28 15.71 18.75
N MET A 772 7.98 16.51 17.94
CA MET A 772 8.36 16.14 16.58
C MET A 772 9.43 15.04 16.58
N PRO A 773 9.28 13.98 15.75
CA PRO A 773 10.33 13.01 15.52
C PRO A 773 11.64 13.69 15.11
N LYS A 774 12.74 13.31 15.77
CA LYS A 774 14.05 13.99 15.62
C LYS A 774 14.50 14.12 14.16
N HIS A 775 14.24 13.11 13.32
CA HIS A 775 14.58 13.15 11.90
C HIS A 775 13.80 14.22 11.14
N ARG A 776 12.48 14.34 11.36
CA ARG A 776 11.64 15.36 10.70
C ARG A 776 12.05 16.77 11.11
N ARG A 777 12.31 16.97 12.40
CA ARG A 777 12.82 18.24 12.93
C ARG A 777 14.15 18.63 12.27
N HIS A 778 15.10 17.69 12.18
CA HIS A 778 16.39 17.94 11.53
C HIS A 778 16.24 18.27 10.03
N THR A 779 15.35 17.56 9.33
CA THR A 779 15.04 17.82 7.92
C THR A 779 14.45 19.22 7.72
N LEU A 780 13.45 19.60 8.52
CA LEU A 780 12.85 20.94 8.48
C LEU A 780 13.90 22.02 8.75
N HIS A 781 14.72 21.87 9.79
CA HIS A 781 15.78 22.82 10.12
C HIS A 781 16.86 22.92 9.03
N ARG A 782 17.19 21.80 8.36
CA ARG A 782 18.08 21.81 7.19
C ARG A 782 17.47 22.64 6.05
N TYR A 783 16.18 22.46 5.75
CA TYR A 783 15.51 23.22 4.70
C TYR A 783 15.34 24.70 5.06
N MET A 784 15.07 25.03 6.32
CA MET A 784 15.03 26.42 6.79
C MET A 784 16.37 27.14 6.54
N ARG A 785 17.51 26.51 6.87
CA ARG A 785 18.83 27.07 6.60
C ARG A 785 19.05 27.33 5.10
N ARG A 786 18.71 26.36 4.26
CA ARG A 786 18.83 26.48 2.80
C ARG A 786 17.88 27.51 2.20
N LEU A 787 16.68 27.65 2.74
CA LEU A 787 15.70 28.65 2.32
C LEU A 787 16.14 30.08 2.61
N TYR A 788 16.83 30.28 3.73
CA TYR A 788 17.34 31.59 4.13
C TYR A 788 18.29 32.16 3.06
N THR A 789 19.21 31.34 2.54
CA THR A 789 20.18 31.72 1.49
C THR A 789 19.73 31.41 0.07
N GLY A 790 18.64 30.67 -0.14
CA GLY A 790 18.14 30.32 -1.49
C GLY A 790 18.88 29.16 -2.16
N GLU A 791 19.39 28.22 -1.37
CA GLU A 791 20.22 27.10 -1.81
C GLU A 791 19.45 25.99 -2.55
N VAL A 792 20.21 25.12 -3.23
CA VAL A 792 19.70 23.96 -3.95
C VAL A 792 19.78 22.71 -3.07
N GLU A 793 18.71 21.92 -3.03
CA GLU A 793 18.67 20.58 -2.43
C GLU A 793 18.52 19.52 -3.52
N SER A 794 19.37 18.51 -3.50
CA SER A 794 19.39 17.46 -4.52
C SER A 794 18.87 16.15 -3.94
N ARG A 795 18.02 15.46 -4.70
CA ARG A 795 17.49 14.14 -4.32
C ARG A 795 17.74 13.14 -5.44
N GLY A 796 18.30 11.97 -5.08
CA GLY A 796 18.42 10.82 -5.97
C GLY A 796 17.06 10.15 -6.20
N ARG A 797 16.80 9.74 -7.44
CA ARG A 797 15.65 8.93 -7.85
C ARG A 797 16.08 7.45 -7.98
N ALA A 798 15.09 6.55 -8.01
CA ALA A 798 15.32 5.11 -8.14
C ALA A 798 16.01 4.72 -9.47
N ASP A 799 15.96 5.60 -10.47
CA ASP A 799 16.65 5.47 -11.76
C ASP A 799 18.08 6.04 -11.75
N GLN A 800 18.63 6.33 -10.56
CA GLN A 800 19.96 6.93 -10.35
C GLN A 800 20.12 8.35 -10.90
N THR A 801 19.04 9.00 -11.35
CA THR A 801 19.08 10.42 -11.69
C THR A 801 19.01 11.27 -10.43
N VAL A 802 19.57 12.49 -10.51
CA VAL A 802 19.51 13.46 -9.43
C VAL A 802 18.62 14.61 -9.87
N VAL A 803 17.60 14.91 -9.06
CA VAL A 803 16.77 16.09 -9.26
C VAL A 803 17.10 17.13 -8.22
N SER A 804 17.31 18.36 -8.69
CA SER A 804 17.70 19.50 -7.88
C SER A 804 16.51 20.43 -7.69
N TYR A 805 16.23 20.77 -6.45
CA TYR A 805 15.15 21.66 -6.03
C TYR A 805 15.76 22.91 -5.44
N ARG A 806 15.47 24.05 -6.03
CA ARG A 806 15.94 25.33 -5.49
C ARG A 806 14.92 25.85 -4.48
N LEU A 807 15.34 26.04 -3.24
CA LEU A 807 14.45 26.41 -2.16
C LEU A 807 14.27 27.93 -2.09
N HIS A 808 13.12 28.44 -2.53
CA HIS A 808 12.85 29.88 -2.66
C HIS A 808 11.59 30.37 -1.96
N ALA A 809 10.80 29.50 -1.33
CA ALA A 809 9.57 29.93 -0.69
C ALA A 809 9.81 30.96 0.43
N PRO A 810 9.06 32.08 0.51
CA PRO A 810 8.95 32.84 1.74
C PRO A 810 8.28 31.94 2.79
N LEU A 811 9.01 31.57 3.86
CA LEU A 811 8.51 30.65 4.88
C LEU A 811 8.03 31.41 6.13
N CYS A 812 6.79 31.16 6.52
CA CYS A 812 6.24 31.48 7.84
C CYS A 812 6.05 30.17 8.62
N LEU A 813 6.65 30.06 9.80
CA LEU A 813 6.59 28.91 10.68
C LEU A 813 5.83 29.27 11.96
N ALA A 814 4.76 28.55 12.29
CA ALA A 814 4.05 28.67 13.56
C ALA A 814 4.19 27.42 14.43
N GLY A 815 4.19 27.65 15.74
CA GLY A 815 4.35 26.58 16.71
C GLY A 815 4.29 27.03 18.17
N GLU A 816 4.61 26.12 19.08
CA GLU A 816 4.66 26.43 20.51
C GLU A 816 5.88 27.27 20.88
N THR A 817 6.98 27.01 20.19
CA THR A 817 8.26 27.69 20.38
C THR A 817 8.86 28.07 19.03
N ARG A 818 9.94 28.85 19.05
CA ARG A 818 10.76 29.10 17.86
C ARG A 818 11.98 28.16 17.86
N PRO A 819 12.60 27.89 16.70
CA PRO A 819 13.91 27.26 16.67
C PRO A 819 14.91 27.98 17.57
N ILE A 820 15.73 27.23 18.29
CA ILE A 820 16.75 27.76 19.21
C ILE A 820 18.18 27.61 18.66
N GLU A 821 18.33 26.97 17.50
CA GLU A 821 19.63 26.81 16.84
C GLU A 821 20.14 28.16 16.35
N SER A 822 21.36 28.55 16.74
CA SER A 822 21.93 29.86 16.38
C SER A 822 21.86 30.16 14.87
N ALA A 823 22.10 29.14 14.03
CA ALA A 823 22.03 29.26 12.57
C ALA A 823 20.62 29.54 12.00
N LEU A 824 19.58 29.51 12.83
CA LEU A 824 18.19 29.83 12.48
C LEU A 824 17.64 31.04 13.26
N VAL A 825 18.43 31.59 14.17
CA VAL A 825 18.04 32.69 15.08
C VAL A 825 18.81 33.98 14.80
N GLU A 826 19.98 33.87 14.17
CA GLU A 826 20.67 34.97 13.46
C GLU A 826 19.88 35.41 12.23
#